data_AF-A0A2V9HLD9-F1
#
_entry.id   AF-A0A2V9HLD9-F1
#
_cell.length_a   1.000
_cell.length_b   1.000
_cell.length_c   1.000
_cell.angle_alpha   90.00
_cell.angle_beta   90.00
_cell.angle_gamma   90.00
#
_symmetry.space_group_name_H-M   'P 1'
#
loop_
_entity.id
_entity.type
_entity.pdbx_description
1 polymer ?
#
loop_
_entity_poly.entity_id
_entity_poly.type
_entity_poly.pdbx_seq_one_letter_code
_entity_poly.pdbx_strand_id
1 'polypeptide(L)'
;MPLLARNVFALGYEGQWPKGRPSEFLILLTRYVQQARELTALAGPDGVIHVSTCDEAKPLLKILGYRPRADCGQRSIFLETANPQRAFLTIDSGFPLPDLEKSLQEGRAFTYSFSTSLVPSPPVEIDWAKKGKKVDAVDLLLGDPELARYFWALARMDAETLSTLRQSHVLKKMVAQAAALDFYGSHICTRSGRVVVPGGSAAALAWKELVGASPDSPGEFIPKLLAKDSGWLAAYFDDLSSVPPSQQTHFTEPGRLRHFYEMFRGKGFSDAGTGVFRRDAGLFLLVTRLRWEPNGDLYVPGNLEVWKRVFRQKTDSKIIRDLGRRATHWDHPGQLLEALSAISREPTNTGPLQSYLMLSEVDGRRSPEHRLRPETVALLAGKFSEFSDQYLVFSEFPDLDDASIAAFLQVVTGLNAIPKNTLRGNAFGTFQASVGLWQILARQGEISGAALNDSWQKLIRPFGKIGSSTQLFDAGRTALKELLVAATGKADTSQDKIINLLAGPHQSVPEAQRMHELIANRIRSVLDGQRLVSLDTLLALGEGLREVAQGTLRGINLLPLAGELREFEMPQPIFRNTERDQWAGGIYNNRHTELQMHTNLAKIIESPSSSEQLAEARGQLAPFLRDTLVGLNYAYYEPPGAQILHHNPLFVRSHDFAGESVMGLERLWQAPQLFGAGSPAGGGAHLVGSLADLPYVLATAEQDFIAPQNVQALIWRELVPGLLTNSVVPRWWNVSQNELHAVSLYQQCGEELLAASAQNDEVRNKVMNILSDRMIPRRSERVELALGSGHLPEVLSQLMPADTFYLAAEYQRRFPQEPGSFGPAGNELATLSERYPNEVNWERLSRDFGVPHRILAQSYAPELLNLPPFPVFMGYSSRLLAETWDSNNLYWARLADEKGYSPVMLNRLVPELTRRMVEKIFATDFEDWPALLRAARETGEEFRQGKIVALSRNDSFSQP
;
A
#
# COMPACT_ATOMS: atom_id res chain seq x y z
N MET A 1 3.42 23.06 17.58
CA MET A 1 4.79 23.46 17.17
C MET A 1 5.48 22.45 16.24
N PRO A 2 5.65 21.14 16.57
CA PRO A 2 6.34 20.20 15.67
C PRO A 2 5.70 20.10 14.28
N LEU A 3 4.37 19.97 14.23
CA LEU A 3 3.62 19.92 12.98
C LEU A 3 3.76 21.21 12.15
N LEU A 4 3.77 22.37 12.80
CA LEU A 4 4.03 23.66 12.13
C LEU A 4 5.40 23.63 11.45
N ALA A 5 6.45 23.25 12.18
CA ALA A 5 7.81 23.19 11.65
C ALA A 5 7.91 22.21 10.47
N ARG A 6 7.21 21.07 10.56
CA ARG A 6 7.10 20.12 9.45
C ARG A 6 6.52 20.76 8.19
N ASN A 7 5.35 21.39 8.32
CA ASN A 7 4.67 22.00 7.18
C ASN A 7 5.46 23.17 6.59
N VAL A 8 6.20 23.91 7.42
CA VAL A 8 7.09 24.98 6.92
C VAL A 8 8.22 24.41 6.05
N PHE A 9 8.93 23.37 6.48
CA PHE A 9 10.02 22.85 5.64
C PHE A 9 9.50 22.12 4.40
N ALA A 10 8.36 21.43 4.51
CA ALA A 10 7.82 20.59 3.45
C ALA A 10 7.05 21.39 2.38
N LEU A 11 6.28 22.40 2.80
CA LEU A 11 5.36 23.15 1.93
C LEU A 11 5.70 24.64 1.87
N GLY A 12 6.56 25.15 2.75
CA GLY A 12 6.77 26.59 2.89
C GLY A 12 7.66 27.22 1.83
N TYR A 13 8.44 26.43 1.10
CA TYR A 13 9.40 26.94 0.12
C TYR A 13 9.36 26.17 -1.19
N GLU A 14 9.41 26.90 -2.30
CA GLU A 14 9.49 26.37 -3.65
C GLU A 14 10.92 26.48 -4.20
N GLY A 15 11.46 25.37 -4.71
CA GLY A 15 12.83 25.26 -5.21
C GLY A 15 13.85 24.83 -4.15
N GLN A 16 15.11 24.65 -4.55
CA GLN A 16 16.16 24.20 -3.64
C GLN A 16 16.62 25.32 -2.70
N TRP A 17 16.52 25.09 -1.39
CA TRP A 17 17.12 25.93 -0.35
C TRP A 17 18.66 25.98 -0.51
N PRO A 18 19.37 27.11 -0.23
CA PRO A 18 18.90 28.39 0.32
C PRO A 18 18.32 29.37 -0.71
N LYS A 19 18.13 28.95 -1.97
CA LYS A 19 17.60 29.81 -3.04
C LYS A 19 16.09 29.68 -3.24
N GLY A 20 15.44 28.84 -2.43
CA GLY A 20 14.00 28.60 -2.50
C GLY A 20 13.20 29.86 -2.15
N ARG A 21 12.10 30.07 -2.88
CA ARG A 21 11.19 31.21 -2.65
C ARG A 21 10.08 30.79 -1.70
N PRO A 22 9.58 31.67 -0.81
CA PRO A 22 8.39 31.36 -0.02
C PRO A 22 7.22 30.97 -0.92
N SER A 23 6.56 29.86 -0.60
CA SER A 23 5.31 29.46 -1.25
C SER A 23 4.16 30.35 -0.79
N GLU A 24 3.03 30.31 -1.49
CA GLU A 24 1.83 31.03 -1.04
C GLU A 24 1.38 30.58 0.36
N PHE A 25 1.54 29.29 0.68
CA PHE A 25 1.28 28.76 2.02
C PHE A 25 2.10 29.49 3.09
N LEU A 26 3.42 29.64 2.90
CA LEU A 26 4.27 30.32 3.89
C LEU A 26 3.98 31.81 3.99
N ILE A 27 3.67 32.46 2.86
CA ILE A 27 3.29 33.87 2.82
C ILE A 27 2.02 34.09 3.63
N LEU A 28 0.98 33.28 3.41
CA LEU A 28 -0.29 33.36 4.15
C LEU A 28 -0.08 33.05 5.64
N LEU A 29 0.66 32.00 5.98
CA LEU A 29 0.97 31.63 7.36
C LEU A 29 1.72 32.74 8.11
N THR A 30 2.70 33.37 7.47
CA THR A 30 3.46 34.50 8.06
C THR A 30 2.55 35.69 8.31
N ARG A 31 1.67 36.03 7.35
CA ARG A 31 0.70 37.12 7.52
C ARG A 31 -0.34 36.81 8.59
N TYR A 32 -0.79 35.56 8.68
CA TYR A 32 -1.69 35.09 9.74
C TYR A 32 -1.08 35.30 11.13
N VAL A 33 0.17 34.85 11.34
CA VAL A 33 0.89 35.03 12.61
C VAL A 33 1.04 36.51 12.95
N GLN A 34 1.32 37.35 11.97
CA GLN A 34 1.38 38.80 12.17
C GLN A 34 0.02 39.39 12.59
N GLN A 35 -1.07 39.03 11.90
CA GLN A 35 -2.42 39.51 12.23
C GLN A 35 -2.87 39.02 13.62
N ALA A 36 -2.57 37.77 13.98
CA ALA A 36 -2.85 37.21 15.30
C ALA A 36 -2.10 37.96 16.42
N ARG A 37 -0.85 38.37 16.19
CA ARG A 37 -0.09 39.20 17.14
C ARG A 37 -0.71 40.59 17.32
N GLU A 38 -1.16 41.22 16.22
CA GLU A 38 -1.88 42.50 16.29
C GLU A 38 -3.19 42.38 17.08
N LEU A 39 -3.95 41.28 16.88
CA LEU A 39 -5.18 40.99 17.64
C LEU A 39 -4.89 40.69 19.11
N THR A 40 -3.81 39.96 19.42
CA THR A 40 -3.38 39.70 20.81
C THR A 40 -3.02 41.00 21.52
N ALA A 41 -2.30 41.90 20.85
CA ALA A 41 -1.97 43.20 21.41
C ALA A 41 -3.22 44.05 21.68
N LEU A 42 -4.25 43.94 20.82
CA LEU A 42 -5.53 44.60 21.01
C LEU A 42 -6.35 43.99 22.16
N ALA A 43 -6.29 42.67 22.35
CA ALA A 43 -6.99 41.94 23.41
C ALA A 43 -6.43 42.22 24.82
N GLY A 44 -5.18 42.69 24.91
CA GLY A 44 -4.55 43.04 26.17
C GLY A 44 -4.30 41.83 27.10
N PRO A 45 -3.94 42.08 28.38
CA PRO A 45 -3.62 41.03 29.34
C PRO A 45 -4.81 40.14 29.72
N ASP A 46 -6.03 40.67 29.60
CA ASP A 46 -7.27 39.93 29.88
C ASP A 46 -7.61 38.93 28.77
N GLY A 47 -6.93 39.01 27.62
CA GLY A 47 -7.17 38.13 26.48
C GLY A 47 -8.56 38.31 25.87
N VAL A 48 -9.12 39.52 25.96
CA VAL A 48 -10.47 39.83 25.48
C VAL A 48 -10.42 41.08 24.61
N ILE A 49 -10.86 40.94 23.36
CA ILE A 49 -11.12 42.07 22.48
C ILE A 49 -12.48 42.63 22.87
N HIS A 50 -12.50 43.84 23.42
CA HIS A 50 -13.72 44.55 23.79
C HIS A 50 -13.83 45.85 22.99
N VAL A 51 -14.97 46.02 22.32
CA VAL A 51 -15.28 47.20 21.52
C VAL A 51 -16.69 47.65 21.87
N SER A 52 -16.81 48.79 22.55
CA SER A 52 -18.11 49.36 22.97
C SER A 52 -18.63 50.43 22.01
N THR A 53 -17.73 51.07 21.24
CA THR A 53 -18.10 52.13 20.30
C THR A 53 -17.51 51.95 18.92
N CYS A 54 -18.11 52.62 17.95
CA CYS A 54 -17.63 52.69 16.58
C CYS A 54 -16.22 53.26 16.43
N ASP A 55 -15.82 54.18 17.29
CA ASP A 55 -14.47 54.73 17.29
C ASP A 55 -13.45 53.73 17.84
N GLU A 56 -13.83 52.98 18.88
CA GLU A 56 -13.05 51.86 19.42
C GLU A 56 -12.94 50.69 18.44
N ALA A 57 -13.87 50.55 17.49
CA ALA A 57 -13.84 49.51 16.47
C ALA A 57 -12.78 49.77 15.38
N LYS A 58 -12.35 51.02 15.18
CA LYS A 58 -11.46 51.40 14.06
C LYS A 58 -10.12 50.63 14.07
N PRO A 59 -9.40 50.48 15.19
CA PRO A 59 -8.18 49.67 15.25
C PRO A 59 -8.45 48.19 14.92
N LEU A 60 -9.52 47.61 15.45
CA LEU A 60 -9.92 46.23 15.17
C LEU A 60 -10.21 46.04 13.68
N LEU A 61 -11.07 46.87 13.10
CA LEU A 61 -11.43 46.79 11.68
C LEU A 61 -10.21 46.94 10.77
N LYS A 62 -9.25 47.81 11.12
CA LYS A 62 -7.97 47.94 10.39
C LYS A 62 -7.12 46.67 10.47
N ILE A 63 -7.07 46.00 11.63
CA ILE A 63 -6.38 44.71 11.79
C ILE A 63 -7.06 43.64 10.93
N LEU A 64 -8.39 43.61 10.94
CA LEU A 64 -9.18 42.64 10.19
C LEU A 64 -9.23 42.91 8.67
N GLY A 65 -8.85 44.11 8.22
CA GLY A 65 -8.86 44.49 6.80
C GLY A 65 -10.19 45.05 6.28
N TYR A 66 -11.06 45.53 7.18
CA TYR A 66 -12.38 46.09 6.87
C TYR A 66 -12.48 47.57 7.23
N ARG A 67 -13.49 48.24 6.67
CA ARG A 67 -13.90 49.59 7.07
C ARG A 67 -15.42 49.73 6.96
N PRO A 68 -16.06 50.65 7.69
CA PRO A 68 -17.49 50.92 7.51
C PRO A 68 -17.73 51.73 6.23
N ARG A 69 -18.82 51.44 5.51
CA ARG A 69 -19.24 52.22 4.30
C ARG A 69 -20.16 53.40 4.61
N ALA A 70 -20.89 53.37 5.73
CA ALA A 70 -21.80 54.42 6.19
C ALA A 70 -21.39 54.96 7.57
N ASP A 71 -22.04 56.04 8.05
CA ASP A 71 -21.80 56.58 9.39
C ASP A 71 -22.05 55.50 10.45
N CYS A 72 -21.00 55.22 11.22
CA CYS A 72 -20.99 54.09 12.13
C CYS A 72 -21.98 54.30 13.29
N GLY A 73 -22.75 53.26 13.65
CA GLY A 73 -23.79 53.31 14.71
C GLY A 73 -25.22 53.49 14.19
N GLN A 74 -25.43 53.50 12.87
CA GLN A 74 -26.75 53.45 12.24
C GLN A 74 -27.09 52.01 11.81
N ARG A 75 -28.38 51.65 11.77
CA ARG A 75 -28.85 50.33 11.28
C ARG A 75 -28.43 50.00 9.84
N SER A 76 -28.01 51.00 9.06
CA SER A 76 -27.54 50.89 7.68
C SER A 76 -26.02 50.66 7.55
N ILE A 77 -25.28 50.52 8.66
CA ILE A 77 -23.85 50.23 8.61
C ILE A 77 -23.59 48.82 8.08
N PHE A 78 -22.63 48.70 7.19
CA PHE A 78 -22.06 47.43 6.80
C PHE A 78 -20.56 47.56 6.58
N LEU A 79 -19.86 46.43 6.78
CA LEU A 79 -18.42 46.34 6.63
C LEU A 79 -18.07 46.04 5.17
N GLU A 80 -17.19 46.86 4.60
CA GLU A 80 -16.61 46.59 3.28
C GLU A 80 -15.12 46.28 3.39
N THR A 81 -14.64 45.44 2.48
CA THR A 81 -13.23 45.06 2.40
C THR A 81 -12.37 46.27 2.08
N ALA A 82 -11.50 46.66 3.01
CA ALA A 82 -10.55 47.76 2.85
C ALA A 82 -9.15 47.27 2.45
N ASN A 83 -8.76 46.08 2.93
CA ASN A 83 -7.52 45.40 2.57
C ASN A 83 -7.85 43.93 2.27
N PRO A 84 -7.88 43.52 0.98
CA PRO A 84 -8.25 42.17 0.58
C PRO A 84 -7.40 41.06 1.21
N GLN A 85 -6.10 41.30 1.43
CA GLN A 85 -5.21 40.30 2.02
C GLN A 85 -5.52 40.06 3.49
N ARG A 86 -5.77 41.12 4.27
CA ARG A 86 -6.17 40.99 5.68
C ARG A 86 -7.59 40.46 5.84
N ALA A 87 -8.50 40.88 4.96
CA ALA A 87 -9.88 40.40 4.95
C ALA A 87 -9.96 38.90 4.65
N PHE A 88 -9.17 38.41 3.69
CA PHE A 88 -9.06 36.99 3.41
C PHE A 88 -8.63 36.19 4.65
N LEU A 89 -7.56 36.63 5.34
CA LEU A 89 -7.08 35.96 6.56
C LEU A 89 -8.10 36.01 7.70
N THR A 90 -8.83 37.13 7.85
CA THR A 90 -9.91 37.25 8.83
C THR A 90 -10.98 36.19 8.62
N ILE A 91 -11.44 36.02 7.37
CA ILE A 91 -12.45 35.01 7.03
C ILE A 91 -11.89 33.60 7.24
N ASP A 92 -10.69 33.33 6.71
CA ASP A 92 -10.05 32.01 6.78
C ASP A 92 -9.74 31.58 8.22
N SER A 93 -9.40 32.54 9.09
CA SER A 93 -9.16 32.30 10.52
C SER A 93 -10.41 31.92 11.33
N GLY A 94 -11.61 32.11 10.76
CA GLY A 94 -12.87 31.93 11.46
C GLY A 94 -13.19 33.04 12.46
N PHE A 95 -12.60 34.25 12.34
CA PHE A 95 -12.94 35.38 13.20
C PHE A 95 -14.44 35.74 13.02
N PRO A 96 -15.19 36.01 14.11
CA PRO A 96 -16.65 36.22 14.06
C PRO A 96 -17.02 37.62 13.53
N LEU A 97 -16.68 37.89 12.26
CA LEU A 97 -16.96 39.14 11.57
C LEU A 97 -18.46 39.47 11.51
N PRO A 98 -19.39 38.52 11.25
CA PRO A 98 -20.82 38.81 11.26
C PRO A 98 -21.33 39.31 12.62
N ASP A 99 -20.80 38.75 13.72
CA ASP A 99 -21.18 39.17 15.07
C ASP A 99 -20.65 40.57 15.38
N LEU A 100 -19.43 40.89 14.94
CA LEU A 100 -18.87 42.24 15.05
C LEU A 100 -19.70 43.26 14.27
N GLU A 101 -20.04 42.97 13.02
CA GLU A 101 -20.87 43.84 12.18
C GLU A 101 -22.24 44.09 12.80
N LYS A 102 -22.90 43.02 13.30
CA LYS A 102 -24.19 43.11 13.97
C LYS A 102 -24.12 43.95 15.25
N SER A 103 -23.09 43.77 16.08
CA SER A 103 -22.89 44.59 17.27
C SER A 103 -22.73 46.08 16.93
N LEU A 104 -22.03 46.40 15.85
CA LEU A 104 -21.89 47.78 15.36
C LEU A 104 -23.21 48.36 14.80
N GLN A 105 -24.03 47.55 14.12
CA GLN A 105 -25.37 47.93 13.65
C GLN A 105 -26.34 48.22 14.79
N GLU A 106 -26.23 47.47 15.88
CA GLU A 106 -27.14 47.53 17.03
C GLU A 106 -26.64 48.48 18.13
N GLY A 107 -25.45 49.06 17.98
CA GLY A 107 -24.83 49.95 18.97
C GLY A 107 -24.50 49.23 20.29
N ARG A 108 -24.22 47.93 20.25
CA ARG A 108 -23.89 47.12 21.43
C ARG A 108 -22.39 46.83 21.50
N ALA A 109 -21.90 46.57 22.69
CA ALA A 109 -20.53 46.13 22.87
C ALA A 109 -20.27 44.75 22.23
N PHE A 110 -19.22 44.65 21.44
CA PHE A 110 -18.66 43.40 20.96
C PHE A 110 -17.58 42.91 21.92
N THR A 111 -17.67 41.65 22.34
CA THR A 111 -16.69 41.02 23.24
C THR A 111 -16.29 39.68 22.65
N TYR A 112 -15.00 39.48 22.43
CA TYR A 112 -14.47 38.24 21.86
C TYR A 112 -13.22 37.80 22.62
N SER A 113 -13.23 36.56 23.10
CA SER A 113 -12.08 35.96 23.78
C SER A 113 -11.00 35.62 22.75
N PHE A 114 -9.83 36.24 22.90
CA PHE A 114 -8.66 36.02 22.05
C PHE A 114 -7.42 35.90 22.93
N SER A 115 -7.28 34.74 23.56
CA SER A 115 -6.18 34.43 24.47
C SER A 115 -5.04 33.70 23.76
N THR A 116 -3.82 33.89 24.27
CA THR A 116 -2.66 33.15 23.78
C THR A 116 -2.74 31.69 24.21
N SER A 117 -2.53 30.77 23.27
CA SER A 117 -2.42 29.35 23.57
C SER A 117 -1.00 29.01 24.00
N LEU A 118 -0.83 28.46 25.20
CA LEU A 118 0.45 27.92 25.65
C LEU A 118 0.73 26.61 24.90
N VAL A 119 1.72 26.64 24.02
CA VAL A 119 2.25 25.43 23.38
C VAL A 119 3.51 24.99 24.13
N PRO A 120 3.73 23.68 24.34
CA PRO A 120 4.99 23.18 24.87
C PRO A 120 6.15 23.81 24.11
N SER A 121 7.09 24.41 24.86
CA SER A 121 8.25 25.04 24.26
C SER A 121 9.01 24.03 23.41
N PRO A 122 9.81 24.49 22.45
CA PRO A 122 10.84 23.66 21.87
C PRO A 122 11.50 22.80 22.95
N PRO A 123 11.69 21.48 22.72
CA PRO A 123 12.41 20.66 23.67
C PRO A 123 13.77 21.29 24.00
N VAL A 124 14.32 22.08 23.08
CA VAL A 124 15.63 22.68 23.25
C VAL A 124 15.53 24.18 23.46
N GLU A 125 15.93 24.65 24.64
CA GLU A 125 16.33 26.04 24.88
C GLU A 125 17.63 26.33 24.12
N ILE A 126 17.55 26.32 22.79
CA ILE A 126 18.66 26.74 21.97
C ILE A 126 18.51 28.24 21.83
N ASP A 127 19.45 28.97 22.43
CA ASP A 127 19.60 30.39 22.16
C ASP A 127 20.02 30.58 20.69
N TRP A 128 19.01 30.69 19.83
CA TRP A 128 19.09 30.99 18.40
C TRP A 128 19.16 32.50 18.14
N ALA A 129 19.25 33.34 19.17
CA ALA A 129 19.22 34.79 19.02
C ALA A 129 20.44 35.27 18.21
N LYS A 130 20.18 35.83 17.03
CA LYS A 130 21.18 36.63 16.31
C LYS A 130 21.29 38.01 16.99
N LYS A 131 22.45 38.33 17.55
CA LYS A 131 22.84 39.68 18.00
C LYS A 131 21.95 40.30 19.10
N GLY A 132 21.63 39.55 20.17
CA GLY A 132 21.05 40.12 21.40
C GLY A 132 19.60 40.62 21.31
N LYS A 133 18.89 40.40 20.20
CA LYS A 133 17.43 40.57 20.11
C LYS A 133 16.76 39.22 20.39
N LYS A 134 15.79 39.20 21.31
CA LYS A 134 14.89 38.07 21.53
C LYS A 134 14.07 37.89 20.24
N VAL A 135 14.38 36.86 19.45
CA VAL A 135 13.60 36.49 18.26
C VAL A 135 12.56 35.47 18.69
N ASP A 136 11.32 35.64 18.25
CA ASP A 136 10.24 34.70 18.54
C ASP A 136 10.50 33.33 17.90
N ALA A 137 10.20 32.25 18.60
CA ALA A 137 10.48 30.89 18.13
C ALA A 137 9.66 30.53 16.87
N VAL A 138 8.46 31.08 16.71
CA VAL A 138 7.65 30.89 15.50
C VAL A 138 8.33 31.57 14.32
N ASP A 139 8.81 32.81 14.48
CA ASP A 139 9.50 33.54 13.40
C ASP A 139 10.78 32.83 12.94
N LEU A 140 11.51 32.23 13.88
CA LEU A 140 12.70 31.43 13.55
C LEU A 140 12.35 30.22 12.69
N LEU A 141 11.28 29.49 13.03
CA LEU A 141 10.85 28.33 12.27
C LEU A 141 10.30 28.73 10.89
N LEU A 142 9.47 29.79 10.82
CA LEU A 142 8.92 30.30 9.56
C LEU A 142 9.98 30.85 8.62
N GLY A 143 11.11 31.34 9.15
CA GLY A 143 12.17 31.97 8.36
C GLY A 143 13.28 31.03 7.88
N ASP A 144 13.34 29.79 8.40
CA ASP A 144 14.43 28.86 8.12
C ASP A 144 13.90 27.40 8.03
N PRO A 145 13.76 26.83 6.82
CA PRO A 145 13.23 25.49 6.63
C PRO A 145 14.17 24.39 7.15
N GLU A 146 15.48 24.61 7.17
CA GLU A 146 16.41 23.63 7.74
C GLU A 146 16.27 23.57 9.26
N LEU A 147 16.11 24.74 9.90
CA LEU A 147 15.81 24.81 11.33
C LEU A 147 14.44 24.18 11.64
N ALA A 148 13.44 24.43 10.80
CA ALA A 148 12.12 23.83 10.96
C ALA A 148 12.16 22.30 10.81
N ARG A 149 12.91 21.79 9.84
CA ARG A 149 13.14 20.34 9.67
C ARG A 149 13.90 19.75 10.85
N TYR A 150 14.94 20.43 11.33
CA TYR A 150 15.70 20.00 12.50
C TYR A 150 14.83 19.92 13.75
N PHE A 151 13.97 20.92 13.96
CA PHE A 151 13.01 20.95 15.05
C PHE A 151 12.05 19.76 15.01
N TRP A 152 11.51 19.47 13.83
CA TRP A 152 10.65 18.31 13.61
C TRP A 152 11.38 17.00 13.94
N ALA A 153 12.63 16.85 13.50
CA ALA A 153 13.44 15.67 13.75
C ALA A 153 13.73 15.47 15.26
N LEU A 154 14.11 16.55 15.97
CA LEU A 154 14.34 16.48 17.43
C LEU A 154 13.08 16.13 18.22
N ALA A 155 11.92 16.60 17.77
CA ALA A 155 10.65 16.28 18.41
C ALA A 155 10.30 14.78 18.32
N ARG A 156 10.98 14.02 17.45
CA ARG A 156 10.81 12.58 17.24
C ARG A 156 11.82 11.71 18.00
N MET A 157 12.79 12.30 18.68
CA MET A 157 13.73 11.55 19.52
C MET A 157 13.11 11.18 20.88
N ASP A 158 13.60 10.11 21.50
CA ASP A 158 13.27 9.77 22.89
C ASP A 158 13.89 10.76 23.89
N ALA A 159 13.32 10.85 25.09
CA ALA A 159 13.67 11.88 26.06
C ALA A 159 15.10 11.71 26.60
N GLU A 160 15.56 10.48 26.85
CA GLU A 160 16.92 10.21 27.33
C GLU A 160 17.98 10.66 26.31
N THR A 161 17.82 10.28 25.04
CA THR A 161 18.73 10.71 23.96
C THR A 161 18.77 12.22 23.83
N LEU A 162 17.61 12.85 23.82
CA LEU A 162 17.50 14.29 23.68
C LEU A 162 18.10 15.03 24.89
N SER A 163 17.90 14.53 26.11
CA SER A 163 18.53 15.05 27.33
C SER A 163 20.05 14.95 27.24
N THR A 164 20.58 13.81 26.79
CA THR A 164 22.02 13.59 26.65
C THR A 164 22.66 14.54 25.63
N LEU A 165 22.00 14.75 24.48
CA LEU A 165 22.47 15.70 23.46
C LEU A 165 22.40 17.16 23.92
N ARG A 166 21.45 17.50 24.79
CA ARG A 166 21.38 18.84 25.42
C ARG A 166 22.57 19.06 26.34
N GLN A 167 22.84 18.10 27.22
CA GLN A 167 23.93 18.18 28.21
C GLN A 167 25.31 18.25 27.55
N SER A 168 25.48 17.67 26.35
CA SER A 168 26.73 17.75 25.59
C SER A 168 26.89 19.05 24.78
N HIS A 169 25.90 19.94 24.77
CA HIS A 169 25.90 21.22 24.05
C HIS A 169 26.14 21.12 22.52
N VAL A 170 25.81 19.98 21.91
CA VAL A 170 26.06 19.74 20.46
C VAL A 170 24.90 20.08 19.55
N LEU A 171 23.70 20.29 20.09
CA LEU A 171 22.47 20.49 19.31
C LEU A 171 22.54 21.68 18.34
N LYS A 172 23.28 22.76 18.68
CA LYS A 172 23.49 23.90 17.76
C LYS A 172 24.27 23.52 16.51
N LYS A 173 25.21 22.56 16.62
CA LYS A 173 26.11 22.14 15.54
C LYS A 173 25.42 21.16 14.58
N MET A 174 24.32 20.55 15.00
CA MET A 174 23.62 19.49 14.26
C MET A 174 22.58 19.98 13.24
N VAL A 175 22.33 21.30 13.14
CA VAL A 175 21.32 21.85 12.21
C VAL A 175 21.63 21.48 10.75
N ALA A 176 22.91 21.49 10.37
CA ALA A 176 23.33 21.08 9.03
C ALA A 176 23.05 19.60 8.71
N GLN A 177 22.73 18.78 9.72
CA GLN A 177 22.34 17.38 9.57
C GLN A 177 20.83 17.17 9.73
N ALA A 178 20.02 18.24 9.69
CA ALA A 178 18.56 18.19 9.85
C ALA A 178 17.91 17.10 8.99
N ALA A 179 18.30 17.01 7.72
CA ALA A 179 17.74 16.06 6.77
C ALA A 179 18.08 14.60 7.10
N ALA A 180 19.34 14.33 7.46
CA ALA A 180 19.76 12.99 7.87
C ALA A 180 19.09 12.57 9.18
N LEU A 181 18.95 13.49 10.13
CA LEU A 181 18.30 13.22 11.41
C LEU A 181 16.79 12.97 11.25
N ASP A 182 16.12 13.73 10.38
CA ASP A 182 14.70 13.55 10.07
C ASP A 182 14.41 12.15 9.52
N PHE A 183 15.17 11.73 8.49
CA PHE A 183 14.97 10.44 7.84
C PHE A 183 15.48 9.23 8.65
N TYR A 184 16.66 9.34 9.27
CA TYR A 184 17.40 8.19 9.82
C TYR A 184 17.67 8.29 11.34
N GLY A 185 17.11 9.31 12.00
CA GLY A 185 17.33 9.54 13.44
C GLY A 185 16.40 8.76 14.36
N SER A 186 15.37 8.11 13.82
CA SER A 186 14.28 7.55 14.63
C SER A 186 14.70 6.37 15.51
N HIS A 187 15.70 5.59 15.08
CA HIS A 187 16.26 4.47 15.83
C HIS A 187 17.50 4.82 16.67
N ILE A 188 18.02 6.05 16.56
CA ILE A 188 19.17 6.48 17.38
C ILE A 188 18.68 6.71 18.80
N CYS A 189 19.07 5.82 19.72
CA CYS A 189 18.72 5.96 21.13
C CYS A 189 19.93 5.80 22.07
N THR A 190 19.85 6.48 23.21
CA THR A 190 20.80 6.41 24.32
C THR A 190 20.12 5.71 25.50
N ARG A 191 20.79 4.73 26.11
CA ARG A 191 20.36 4.06 27.33
C ARG A 191 21.50 4.01 28.32
N SER A 192 21.25 4.42 29.56
CA SER A 192 22.27 4.53 30.60
C SER A 192 23.49 5.34 30.15
N GLY A 193 23.25 6.44 29.40
CA GLY A 193 24.31 7.33 28.91
C GLY A 193 25.15 6.79 27.74
N ARG A 194 24.81 5.63 27.16
CA ARG A 194 25.48 5.03 25.99
C ARG A 194 24.54 4.94 24.81
N VAL A 195 25.03 5.20 23.60
CA VAL A 195 24.28 4.93 22.36
C VAL A 195 24.10 3.42 22.19
N VAL A 196 22.85 2.97 22.04
CA VAL A 196 22.54 1.58 21.66
C VAL A 196 22.83 1.43 20.18
N VAL A 197 23.78 0.56 19.84
CA VAL A 197 24.20 0.33 18.44
C VAL A 197 23.66 -1.01 17.93
N PRO A 198 23.40 -1.15 16.61
CA PRO A 198 23.07 -2.43 16.01
C PRO A 198 24.13 -3.48 16.30
N GLY A 199 23.71 -4.67 16.72
CA GLY A 199 24.61 -5.74 17.21
C GLY A 199 25.03 -5.61 18.68
N GLY A 200 24.47 -4.62 19.39
CA GLY A 200 24.66 -4.44 20.83
C GLY A 200 26.12 -4.18 21.24
N SER A 201 26.46 -4.57 22.47
CA SER A 201 27.80 -4.33 23.04
C SER A 201 28.92 -5.01 22.24
N ALA A 202 28.64 -6.14 21.59
CA ALA A 202 29.62 -6.87 20.78
C ALA A 202 30.09 -6.05 19.56
N ALA A 203 29.20 -5.24 18.98
CA ALA A 203 29.50 -4.40 17.82
C ALA A 203 30.02 -3.00 18.18
N ALA A 204 30.04 -2.62 19.46
CA ALA A 204 30.36 -1.27 19.90
C ALA A 204 31.76 -0.78 19.45
N LEU A 205 32.77 -1.67 19.45
CA LEU A 205 34.12 -1.34 18.98
C LEU A 205 34.12 -1.08 17.46
N ALA A 206 33.44 -1.92 16.68
CA ALA A 206 33.37 -1.78 15.23
C ALA A 206 32.66 -0.48 14.83
N TRP A 207 31.55 -0.15 15.51
CA TRP A 207 30.86 1.13 15.35
C TRP A 207 31.73 2.32 15.77
N LYS A 208 32.49 2.20 16.86
CA LYS A 208 33.43 3.25 17.29
C LYS A 208 34.45 3.56 16.22
N GLU A 209 35.05 2.54 15.60
CA GLU A 209 36.01 2.74 14.52
C GLU A 209 35.35 3.28 13.25
N LEU A 210 34.14 2.81 12.93
CA LEU A 210 33.41 3.25 11.74
C LEU A 210 32.91 4.69 11.86
N VAL A 211 32.41 5.11 13.03
CA VAL A 211 31.94 6.49 13.27
C VAL A 211 33.09 7.44 13.58
N GLY A 212 34.16 6.95 14.23
CA GLY A 212 35.25 7.78 14.73
C GLY A 212 34.95 8.46 16.08
N ALA A 213 34.02 7.92 16.86
CA ALA A 213 33.70 8.31 18.23
C ALA A 213 33.13 7.11 19.02
N SER A 214 33.28 7.10 20.35
CA SER A 214 32.76 6.01 21.16
C SER A 214 31.25 6.10 21.33
N PRO A 215 30.48 4.98 21.27
CA PRO A 215 29.08 4.94 21.70
C PRO A 215 28.89 5.40 23.15
N ASP A 216 29.92 5.32 24.00
CA ASP A 216 29.95 5.86 25.37
C ASP A 216 29.99 7.40 25.43
N SER A 217 30.09 8.06 24.28
CA SER A 217 30.11 9.52 24.18
C SER A 217 29.05 9.98 23.18
N PRO A 218 27.74 9.88 23.51
CA PRO A 218 26.65 10.18 22.58
C PRO A 218 26.75 11.57 21.94
N GLY A 219 27.22 12.56 22.71
CA GLY A 219 27.46 13.92 22.23
C GLY A 219 28.48 14.04 21.09
N GLU A 220 29.44 13.12 20.98
CA GLU A 220 30.35 13.06 19.82
C GLU A 220 29.90 12.05 18.78
N PHE A 221 29.37 10.91 19.22
CA PHE A 221 28.97 9.80 18.36
C PHE A 221 27.87 10.20 17.38
N ILE A 222 26.76 10.75 17.89
CA ILE A 222 25.56 11.02 17.08
C ILE A 222 25.83 12.09 16.01
N PRO A 223 26.46 13.25 16.30
CA PRO A 223 26.78 14.22 15.25
C PRO A 223 27.72 13.65 14.18
N LYS A 224 28.73 12.84 14.57
CA LYS A 224 29.65 12.21 13.61
C LYS A 224 28.94 11.15 12.76
N LEU A 225 28.05 10.35 13.35
CA LEU A 225 27.24 9.37 12.63
C LEU A 225 26.40 10.03 11.54
N LEU A 226 25.71 11.13 11.87
CA LEU A 226 24.84 11.86 10.95
C LEU A 226 25.63 12.63 9.87
N ALA A 227 26.80 13.18 10.21
CA ALA A 227 27.61 13.95 9.28
C ALA A 227 28.46 13.06 8.35
N LYS A 228 28.78 11.84 8.79
CA LYS A 228 29.68 10.96 8.04
C LYS A 228 29.06 10.59 6.70
N ASP A 229 29.87 10.82 5.66
CA ASP A 229 29.54 10.40 4.30
C ASP A 229 28.20 10.97 3.83
N SER A 230 27.92 12.24 4.17
CA SER A 230 26.68 12.95 3.84
C SER A 230 25.42 12.18 4.27
N GLY A 231 25.43 11.62 5.48
CA GLY A 231 24.30 10.93 6.09
C GLY A 231 24.16 9.45 5.72
N TRP A 232 24.96 8.91 4.80
CA TRP A 232 24.85 7.50 4.41
C TRP A 232 25.19 6.52 5.55
N LEU A 233 26.06 6.91 6.50
CA LEU A 233 26.30 6.07 7.67
C LEU A 233 25.10 6.03 8.62
N ALA A 234 24.36 7.13 8.74
CA ALA A 234 23.11 7.16 9.50
C ALA A 234 22.03 6.29 8.86
N ALA A 235 21.89 6.32 7.52
CA ALA A 235 21.00 5.42 6.80
C ALA A 235 21.33 3.94 7.09
N TYR A 236 22.61 3.56 6.99
CA TYR A 236 23.06 2.20 7.31
C TYR A 236 22.79 1.81 8.78
N PHE A 237 22.99 2.74 9.71
CA PHE A 237 22.68 2.53 11.13
C PHE A 237 21.18 2.32 11.35
N ASP A 238 20.33 3.14 10.74
CA ASP A 238 18.87 3.07 10.87
C ASP A 238 18.32 1.76 10.28
N ASP A 239 18.76 1.38 9.06
CA ASP A 239 18.35 0.13 8.41
C ASP A 239 18.73 -1.09 9.26
N LEU A 240 19.96 -1.15 9.79
CA LEU A 240 20.37 -2.23 10.68
C LEU A 240 19.62 -2.20 12.02
N SER A 241 19.28 -1.02 12.54
CA SER A 241 18.51 -0.91 13.79
C SER A 241 17.06 -1.37 13.63
N SER A 242 16.52 -1.34 12.41
CA SER A 242 15.14 -1.69 12.11
C SER A 242 14.85 -3.20 12.12
N VAL A 243 15.90 -4.05 12.08
CA VAL A 243 15.77 -5.51 12.07
C VAL A 243 16.05 -6.13 13.45
N PRO A 244 15.52 -7.34 13.75
CA PRO A 244 15.74 -7.99 15.03
C PRO A 244 17.23 -8.26 15.34
N PRO A 245 17.64 -8.36 16.62
CA PRO A 245 19.05 -8.57 17.01
C PRO A 245 19.72 -9.80 16.37
N SER A 246 18.96 -10.86 16.11
CA SER A 246 19.45 -12.05 15.39
C SER A 246 19.93 -11.71 13.98
N GLN A 247 19.16 -10.91 13.25
CA GLN A 247 19.52 -10.42 11.91
C GLN A 247 20.67 -9.41 11.96
N GLN A 248 20.68 -8.52 12.96
CA GLN A 248 21.76 -7.53 13.14
C GLN A 248 23.13 -8.21 13.26
N THR A 249 23.22 -9.33 13.96
CA THR A 249 24.49 -10.03 14.24
C THR A 249 25.23 -10.41 12.96
N HIS A 250 24.51 -10.82 11.90
CA HIS A 250 25.13 -11.20 10.62
C HIS A 250 25.87 -10.06 9.91
N PHE A 251 25.50 -8.81 10.19
CA PHE A 251 26.12 -7.60 9.62
C PHE A 251 27.11 -6.94 10.55
N THR A 252 26.96 -7.13 11.86
CA THR A 252 27.62 -6.31 12.88
C THR A 252 28.88 -6.95 13.48
N GLU A 253 29.25 -8.15 13.02
CA GLU A 253 30.56 -8.73 13.31
C GLU A 253 31.69 -7.75 12.92
N PRO A 254 32.75 -7.60 13.75
CA PRO A 254 33.73 -6.52 13.59
C PRO A 254 34.40 -6.40 12.21
N GLY A 255 34.61 -7.53 11.51
CA GLY A 255 35.15 -7.52 10.14
C GLY A 255 34.11 -7.23 9.05
N ARG A 256 32.84 -7.53 9.29
CA ARG A 256 31.75 -7.43 8.30
C ARG A 256 31.13 -6.04 8.25
N LEU A 257 30.95 -5.41 9.41
CA LEU A 257 30.23 -4.12 9.52
C LEU A 257 30.82 -3.04 8.62
N ARG A 258 32.14 -2.81 8.74
CA ARG A 258 32.84 -1.82 7.92
C ARG A 258 32.79 -2.20 6.44
N HIS A 259 33.02 -3.47 6.13
CA HIS A 259 33.11 -3.95 4.76
C HIS A 259 31.80 -3.79 4.01
N PHE A 260 30.67 -4.22 4.59
CA PHE A 260 29.36 -4.04 3.98
C PHE A 260 28.98 -2.55 3.86
N TYR A 261 29.33 -1.73 4.86
CA TYR A 261 29.13 -0.29 4.75
C TYR A 261 29.91 0.32 3.57
N GLU A 262 31.18 -0.05 3.40
CA GLU A 262 32.00 0.45 2.29
C GLU A 262 31.43 0.03 0.92
N MET A 263 30.89 -1.20 0.82
CA MET A 263 30.19 -1.66 -0.37
C MET A 263 28.91 -0.85 -0.63
N PHE A 264 28.05 -0.68 0.37
CA PHE A 264 26.82 0.13 0.30
C PHE A 264 27.08 1.60 -0.06
N ARG A 265 28.03 2.25 0.63
CA ARG A 265 28.39 3.66 0.41
C ARG A 265 28.97 3.88 -0.99
N GLY A 266 29.68 2.91 -1.55
CA GLY A 266 30.27 3.01 -2.88
C GLY A 266 31.10 4.30 -3.08
N LYS A 267 31.16 4.78 -4.32
CA LYS A 267 31.93 5.99 -4.72
C LYS A 267 31.07 7.24 -4.96
N GLY A 268 29.77 7.18 -4.64
CA GLY A 268 28.81 8.24 -4.95
C GLY A 268 28.86 9.41 -3.96
N PHE A 269 28.71 10.64 -4.47
CA PHE A 269 28.78 11.88 -3.69
C PHE A 269 27.41 12.53 -3.39
N SER A 270 26.28 11.85 -3.66
CA SER A 270 24.95 12.44 -3.41
C SER A 270 24.58 12.32 -1.94
N ASP A 271 24.06 13.38 -1.33
CA ASP A 271 23.58 13.39 0.05
C ASP A 271 22.38 12.45 0.28
N ALA A 272 22.39 11.70 1.39
CA ALA A 272 21.34 10.76 1.79
C ALA A 272 20.06 11.47 2.26
N GLY A 273 20.16 12.74 2.65
CA GLY A 273 19.07 13.62 3.08
C GLY A 273 18.42 14.44 1.96
N THR A 274 18.94 14.37 0.73
CA THR A 274 18.34 15.09 -0.42
C THR A 274 17.03 14.44 -0.84
N GLY A 275 15.95 15.22 -0.93
CA GLY A 275 14.64 14.79 -1.41
C GLY A 275 13.56 14.83 -0.33
N VAL A 276 12.36 14.35 -0.68
CA VAL A 276 11.21 14.25 0.21
C VAL A 276 11.08 12.84 0.82
N PHE A 277 11.67 11.83 0.19
CA PHE A 277 11.65 10.43 0.64
C PHE A 277 13.07 9.91 0.87
N ARG A 278 13.16 8.87 1.71
CA ARG A 278 14.38 8.10 1.94
C ARG A 278 14.90 7.44 0.66
N ARG A 279 16.22 7.19 0.59
CA ARG A 279 16.92 6.70 -0.62
C ARG A 279 17.60 5.34 -0.45
N ASP A 280 17.30 4.65 0.64
CA ASP A 280 17.90 3.40 1.09
C ASP A 280 16.94 2.19 1.03
N ALA A 281 15.78 2.34 0.39
CA ALA A 281 14.75 1.29 0.28
C ALA A 281 15.30 -0.08 -0.12
N GLY A 282 16.29 -0.14 -1.03
CA GLY A 282 16.90 -1.40 -1.45
C GLY A 282 17.76 -2.07 -0.37
N LEU A 283 18.47 -1.30 0.47
CA LEU A 283 19.23 -1.85 1.58
C LEU A 283 18.27 -2.29 2.69
N PHE A 284 17.32 -1.42 3.02
CA PHE A 284 16.26 -1.69 3.99
C PHE A 284 15.51 -3.00 3.67
N LEU A 285 15.07 -3.19 2.42
CA LEU A 285 14.44 -4.44 1.96
C LEU A 285 15.39 -5.63 2.05
N LEU A 286 16.65 -5.44 1.68
CA LEU A 286 17.66 -6.50 1.75
C LEU A 286 17.83 -6.97 3.20
N VAL A 287 18.17 -6.09 4.14
CA VAL A 287 18.42 -6.48 5.54
C VAL A 287 17.18 -7.09 6.20
N THR A 288 15.98 -6.65 5.80
CA THR A 288 14.70 -7.16 6.33
C THR A 288 14.35 -8.56 5.83
N ARG A 289 14.71 -8.91 4.58
CA ARG A 289 14.23 -10.13 3.91
C ARG A 289 15.29 -11.21 3.66
N LEU A 290 16.52 -11.00 4.13
CA LEU A 290 17.57 -12.00 3.99
C LEU A 290 17.26 -13.29 4.74
N ARG A 291 17.60 -14.40 4.07
CA ARG A 291 17.55 -15.75 4.61
C ARG A 291 18.96 -16.28 4.79
N TRP A 292 19.17 -17.01 5.86
CA TRP A 292 20.46 -17.57 6.23
C TRP A 292 20.35 -19.09 6.30
N GLU A 293 21.40 -19.77 5.85
CA GLU A 293 21.55 -21.21 6.05
C GLU A 293 21.98 -21.51 7.50
N PRO A 294 21.78 -22.75 8.01
CA PRO A 294 22.14 -23.10 9.40
C PRO A 294 23.60 -22.86 9.78
N ASN A 295 24.50 -22.82 8.78
CA ASN A 295 25.93 -22.53 8.98
C ASN A 295 26.23 -21.02 9.10
N GLY A 296 25.23 -20.15 8.99
CA GLY A 296 25.36 -18.69 9.04
C GLY A 296 25.71 -18.02 7.72
N ASP A 297 25.80 -18.79 6.62
CA ASP A 297 25.98 -18.24 5.27
C ASP A 297 24.67 -17.71 4.69
N LEU A 298 24.83 -16.81 3.72
CA LEU A 298 23.72 -16.32 2.91
C LEU A 298 23.04 -17.48 2.17
N TYR A 299 21.72 -17.58 2.25
CA TYR A 299 20.96 -18.44 1.35
C TYR A 299 21.10 -17.96 -0.10
N VAL A 300 21.54 -18.82 -1.01
CA VAL A 300 21.72 -18.45 -2.43
C VAL A 300 20.73 -19.23 -3.30
N PRO A 301 19.66 -18.61 -3.83
CA PRO A 301 18.73 -19.28 -4.72
C PRO A 301 19.45 -19.94 -5.89
N GLY A 302 19.17 -21.22 -6.12
CA GLY A 302 19.87 -22.06 -7.09
C GLY A 302 21.30 -22.41 -6.64
N ASN A 303 22.26 -21.54 -6.93
CA ASN A 303 23.64 -21.60 -6.43
C ASN A 303 24.44 -20.34 -6.85
N LEU A 304 25.67 -20.22 -6.36
CA LEU A 304 26.53 -19.08 -6.68
C LEU A 304 26.82 -18.92 -8.19
N GLU A 305 26.96 -20.02 -8.95
CA GLU A 305 27.20 -19.98 -10.40
C GLU A 305 26.07 -19.32 -11.19
N VAL A 306 24.82 -19.46 -10.74
CA VAL A 306 23.68 -18.72 -11.31
C VAL A 306 23.91 -17.22 -11.17
N TRP A 307 24.25 -16.76 -9.96
CA TRP A 307 24.44 -15.33 -9.69
C TRP A 307 25.66 -14.74 -10.41
N LYS A 308 26.73 -15.52 -10.59
CA LYS A 308 27.85 -15.12 -11.45
C LYS A 308 27.40 -14.81 -12.88
N ARG A 309 26.45 -15.58 -13.41
CA ARG A 309 25.87 -15.33 -14.75
C ARG A 309 24.92 -14.14 -14.74
N VAL A 310 24.05 -14.01 -13.73
CA VAL A 310 23.10 -12.89 -13.59
C VAL A 310 23.84 -11.55 -13.60
N PHE A 311 24.91 -11.41 -12.80
CA PHE A 311 25.68 -10.17 -12.77
C PHE A 311 26.46 -9.86 -14.06
N ARG A 312 26.68 -10.84 -14.94
CA ARG A 312 27.32 -10.66 -16.25
C ARG A 312 26.34 -10.32 -17.37
N GLN A 313 25.03 -10.34 -17.11
CA GLN A 313 24.04 -9.95 -18.10
C GLN A 313 24.21 -8.47 -18.49
N LYS A 314 23.77 -8.14 -19.70
CA LYS A 314 23.84 -6.77 -20.21
C LYS A 314 23.02 -5.84 -19.32
N THR A 315 23.63 -4.74 -18.91
CA THR A 315 23.01 -3.72 -18.05
C THR A 315 23.60 -2.36 -18.37
N ASP A 316 22.80 -1.31 -18.20
CA ASP A 316 23.22 0.07 -18.37
C ASP A 316 23.92 0.62 -17.11
N SER A 317 23.73 -0.04 -15.96
CA SER A 317 24.37 0.35 -14.71
C SER A 317 25.87 0.02 -14.72
N LYS A 318 26.70 1.06 -14.55
CA LYS A 318 28.16 0.91 -14.50
C LYS A 318 28.60 0.04 -13.33
N ILE A 319 28.00 0.21 -12.15
CA ILE A 319 28.37 -0.55 -10.94
C ILE A 319 28.06 -2.04 -11.12
N ILE A 320 26.91 -2.40 -11.71
CA ILE A 320 26.57 -3.79 -11.99
C ILE A 320 27.56 -4.39 -13.02
N ARG A 321 27.94 -3.65 -14.08
CA ARG A 321 28.97 -4.12 -15.03
C ARG A 321 30.35 -4.35 -14.39
N ASP A 322 30.75 -3.49 -13.45
CA ASP A 322 32.02 -3.62 -12.72
C ASP A 322 31.98 -4.85 -11.78
N LEU A 323 30.86 -5.08 -11.10
CA LEU A 323 30.62 -6.28 -10.28
C LEU A 323 30.58 -7.56 -11.13
N GLY A 324 29.91 -7.54 -12.28
CA GLY A 324 29.86 -8.66 -13.21
C GLY A 324 31.23 -9.13 -13.70
N ARG A 325 32.18 -8.20 -13.90
CA ARG A 325 33.58 -8.52 -14.21
C ARG A 325 34.30 -9.21 -13.06
N ARG A 326 33.98 -8.87 -11.80
CA ARG A 326 34.54 -9.51 -10.61
C ARG A 326 33.88 -10.85 -10.28
N ALA A 327 32.62 -11.01 -10.66
CA ALA A 327 31.81 -12.18 -10.34
C ALA A 327 32.37 -13.51 -10.87
N THR A 328 33.26 -13.50 -11.88
CA THR A 328 34.02 -14.68 -12.30
C THR A 328 34.79 -15.37 -11.19
N HIS A 329 35.30 -14.59 -10.23
CA HIS A 329 36.16 -15.08 -9.17
C HIS A 329 35.42 -15.29 -7.85
N TRP A 330 34.09 -15.18 -7.83
CA TRP A 330 33.34 -15.45 -6.60
C TRP A 330 33.43 -16.94 -6.23
N ASP A 331 33.73 -17.24 -4.99
CA ASP A 331 33.85 -18.58 -4.44
C ASP A 331 33.09 -18.73 -3.11
N HIS A 332 32.54 -17.64 -2.58
CA HIS A 332 31.81 -17.61 -1.31
C HIS A 332 30.48 -16.82 -1.41
N PRO A 333 29.36 -17.28 -0.79
CA PRO A 333 28.09 -16.55 -0.74
C PRO A 333 28.20 -15.11 -0.20
N GLY A 334 29.13 -14.88 0.73
CA GLY A 334 29.43 -13.54 1.26
C GLY A 334 29.74 -12.49 0.18
N GLN A 335 30.43 -12.87 -0.91
CA GLN A 335 30.74 -11.95 -2.01
C GLN A 335 29.48 -11.56 -2.81
N LEU A 336 28.47 -12.43 -2.84
CA LEU A 336 27.16 -12.08 -3.40
C LEU A 336 26.47 -11.05 -2.50
N LEU A 337 26.49 -11.22 -1.17
CA LEU A 337 25.92 -10.24 -0.24
C LEU A 337 26.61 -8.87 -0.37
N GLU A 338 27.93 -8.85 -0.53
CA GLU A 338 28.69 -7.62 -0.81
C GLU A 338 28.22 -6.94 -2.10
N ALA A 339 28.02 -7.73 -3.16
CA ALA A 339 27.55 -7.23 -4.45
C ALA A 339 26.12 -6.68 -4.37
N LEU A 340 25.22 -7.37 -3.67
CA LEU A 340 23.84 -6.93 -3.43
C LEU A 340 23.81 -5.64 -2.61
N SER A 341 24.62 -5.56 -1.55
CA SER A 341 24.78 -4.36 -0.73
C SER A 341 25.29 -3.17 -1.55
N ALA A 342 26.19 -3.41 -2.51
CA ALA A 342 26.74 -2.35 -3.34
C ALA A 342 25.73 -1.76 -4.34
N ILE A 343 24.77 -2.55 -4.79
CA ILE A 343 23.77 -2.12 -5.78
C ILE A 343 22.43 -1.71 -5.14
N SER A 344 22.32 -1.76 -3.81
CA SER A 344 21.07 -1.49 -3.10
C SER A 344 20.61 -0.04 -3.16
N ARG A 345 21.49 0.86 -3.64
CA ARG A 345 21.19 2.28 -3.91
C ARG A 345 20.81 2.56 -5.36
N GLU A 346 20.86 1.56 -6.24
CA GLU A 346 20.47 1.74 -7.63
C GLU A 346 18.94 1.86 -7.71
N PRO A 347 18.39 2.98 -8.23
CA PRO A 347 16.94 3.20 -8.27
C PRO A 347 16.33 2.42 -9.43
N THR A 348 16.19 1.11 -9.26
CA THR A 348 15.61 0.23 -10.28
C THR A 348 14.58 -0.73 -9.68
N ASN A 349 13.53 -1.00 -10.45
CA ASN A 349 12.51 -2.00 -10.13
C ASN A 349 12.86 -3.37 -10.74
N THR A 350 13.95 -3.43 -11.51
CA THR A 350 14.41 -4.61 -12.24
C THR A 350 15.92 -4.71 -12.14
N GLY A 351 16.47 -5.80 -11.62
CA GLY A 351 17.91 -5.95 -11.49
C GLY A 351 18.30 -7.10 -10.56
N PRO A 352 19.60 -7.37 -10.37
CA PRO A 352 20.06 -8.51 -9.57
C PRO A 352 19.54 -8.50 -8.13
N LEU A 353 19.39 -7.32 -7.51
CA LEU A 353 18.81 -7.22 -6.16
C LEU A 353 17.33 -7.63 -6.15
N GLN A 354 16.52 -7.08 -7.05
CA GLN A 354 15.09 -7.42 -7.13
C GLN A 354 14.88 -8.88 -7.51
N SER A 355 15.70 -9.41 -8.43
CA SER A 355 15.71 -10.84 -8.77
C SER A 355 16.05 -11.69 -7.54
N TYR A 356 17.04 -11.29 -6.74
CA TYR A 356 17.44 -12.03 -5.55
C TYR A 356 16.34 -12.06 -4.50
N LEU A 357 15.72 -10.92 -4.22
CA LEU A 357 14.62 -10.81 -3.27
C LEU A 357 13.44 -11.70 -3.70
N MET A 358 12.99 -11.58 -4.96
CA MET A 358 11.92 -12.42 -5.51
C MET A 358 12.25 -13.92 -5.43
N LEU A 359 13.41 -14.34 -5.93
CA LEU A 359 13.76 -15.77 -6.03
C LEU A 359 14.03 -16.39 -4.65
N SER A 360 14.50 -15.60 -3.69
CA SER A 360 14.61 -16.03 -2.29
C SER A 360 13.25 -16.30 -1.66
N GLU A 361 12.22 -15.51 -1.99
CA GLU A 361 10.85 -15.75 -1.50
C GLU A 361 10.18 -16.93 -2.22
N VAL A 362 10.41 -17.10 -3.53
CA VAL A 362 9.90 -18.27 -4.28
C VAL A 362 10.41 -19.59 -3.72
N ASP A 363 11.71 -19.69 -3.46
CA ASP A 363 12.28 -20.87 -2.78
C ASP A 363 11.90 -20.95 -1.32
N GLY A 364 11.71 -19.78 -0.72
CA GLY A 364 11.53 -19.63 0.70
C GLY A 364 10.27 -20.24 1.30
N ARG A 365 9.28 -20.53 0.45
CA ARG A 365 8.03 -21.18 0.80
C ARG A 365 7.97 -22.65 0.37
N ARG A 366 9.09 -23.17 -0.15
CA ARG A 366 9.27 -24.58 -0.55
C ARG A 366 10.07 -25.29 0.54
N SER A 367 9.78 -26.58 0.72
CA SER A 367 10.65 -27.42 1.54
C SER A 367 12.04 -27.54 0.90
N PRO A 368 13.10 -27.79 1.68
CA PRO A 368 14.48 -27.84 1.15
C PRO A 368 14.65 -28.78 -0.04
N GLU A 369 13.92 -29.91 -0.09
CA GLU A 369 14.00 -30.88 -1.19
C GLU A 369 13.29 -30.41 -2.47
N HIS A 370 12.40 -29.43 -2.37
CA HIS A 370 11.58 -28.90 -3.46
C HIS A 370 11.97 -27.48 -3.89
N ARG A 371 13.09 -26.95 -3.38
CA ARG A 371 13.68 -25.68 -3.86
C ARG A 371 14.02 -25.79 -5.35
N LEU A 372 13.97 -24.64 -6.05
CA LEU A 372 14.14 -24.59 -7.49
C LEU A 372 15.54 -25.01 -7.92
N ARG A 373 15.62 -25.71 -9.06
CA ARG A 373 16.90 -26.11 -9.63
C ARG A 373 17.66 -24.89 -10.17
N PRO A 374 19.01 -24.91 -10.16
CA PRO A 374 19.83 -23.81 -10.67
C PRO A 374 19.48 -23.37 -12.10
N GLU A 375 19.04 -24.28 -12.97
CA GLU A 375 18.62 -23.99 -14.33
C GLU A 375 17.34 -23.13 -14.36
N THR A 376 16.36 -23.46 -13.52
CA THR A 376 15.09 -22.72 -13.40
C THR A 376 15.32 -21.34 -12.79
N VAL A 377 16.15 -21.25 -11.76
CA VAL A 377 16.54 -19.96 -11.15
C VAL A 377 17.24 -19.08 -12.19
N ALA A 378 18.15 -19.63 -12.99
CA ALA A 378 18.83 -18.90 -14.07
C ALA A 378 17.85 -18.44 -15.16
N LEU A 379 16.85 -19.28 -15.50
CA LEU A 379 15.81 -18.96 -16.47
C LEU A 379 14.94 -17.80 -15.98
N LEU A 380 14.44 -17.86 -14.74
CA LEU A 380 13.66 -16.79 -14.12
C LEU A 380 14.47 -15.48 -14.05
N ALA A 381 15.70 -15.54 -13.54
CA ALA A 381 16.56 -14.37 -13.41
C ALA A 381 16.89 -13.74 -14.78
N GLY A 382 17.14 -14.54 -15.81
CA GLY A 382 17.42 -14.06 -17.17
C GLY A 382 16.23 -13.41 -17.88
N LYS A 383 15.01 -13.66 -17.41
CA LYS A 383 13.78 -13.07 -17.94
C LYS A 383 13.10 -12.09 -16.97
N PHE A 384 13.77 -11.77 -15.87
CA PHE A 384 13.19 -10.98 -14.77
C PHE A 384 12.71 -9.59 -15.20
N SER A 385 13.48 -8.85 -16.00
CA SER A 385 13.10 -7.50 -16.45
C SER A 385 11.82 -7.48 -17.29
N GLU A 386 11.46 -8.61 -17.89
CA GLU A 386 10.28 -8.77 -18.73
C GLU A 386 9.08 -9.24 -17.90
N PHE A 387 9.24 -10.30 -17.09
CA PHE A 387 8.12 -11.01 -16.45
C PHE A 387 8.08 -10.98 -14.91
N SER A 388 8.91 -10.18 -14.23
CA SER A 388 9.03 -10.19 -12.75
C SER A 388 7.70 -10.16 -12.00
N ASP A 389 6.76 -9.29 -12.40
CA ASP A 389 5.47 -9.17 -11.71
C ASP A 389 4.58 -10.41 -11.85
N GLN A 390 4.85 -11.28 -12.85
CA GLN A 390 4.18 -12.55 -13.02
C GLN A 390 4.72 -13.63 -12.08
N TYR A 391 5.95 -13.49 -11.58
CA TYR A 391 6.59 -14.52 -10.76
C TYR A 391 5.96 -14.67 -9.37
N LEU A 392 5.15 -13.69 -8.94
CA LEU A 392 4.36 -13.73 -7.70
C LEU A 392 3.46 -14.98 -7.62
N VAL A 393 3.07 -15.57 -8.76
CA VAL A 393 2.33 -16.84 -8.78
C VAL A 393 3.16 -18.00 -8.20
N PHE A 394 4.48 -18.00 -8.37
CA PHE A 394 5.34 -19.11 -7.94
C PHE A 394 5.75 -19.04 -6.47
N SER A 395 5.70 -17.86 -5.86
CA SER A 395 5.83 -17.66 -4.41
C SER A 395 4.51 -17.86 -3.69
N GLU A 396 3.38 -17.52 -4.34
CA GLU A 396 2.04 -17.79 -3.82
C GLU A 396 1.71 -19.30 -3.83
N PHE A 397 2.07 -20.01 -4.91
CA PHE A 397 1.81 -21.44 -5.08
C PHE A 397 3.13 -22.22 -5.17
N PRO A 398 3.77 -22.56 -4.04
CA PRO A 398 5.06 -23.25 -4.02
C PRO A 398 4.99 -24.68 -4.59
N ASP A 399 3.81 -25.26 -4.77
CA ASP A 399 3.63 -26.58 -5.39
C ASP A 399 3.87 -26.57 -6.91
N LEU A 400 3.94 -25.40 -7.55
CA LEU A 400 4.28 -25.28 -8.97
C LEU A 400 5.76 -25.58 -9.17
N ASP A 401 6.07 -26.70 -9.82
CA ASP A 401 7.44 -27.19 -9.96
C ASP A 401 8.26 -26.48 -11.07
N ASP A 402 9.52 -26.90 -11.24
CA ASP A 402 10.40 -26.40 -12.29
C ASP A 402 9.80 -26.53 -13.70
N ALA A 403 9.05 -27.62 -13.97
CA ALA A 403 8.47 -27.87 -15.28
C ALA A 403 7.31 -26.90 -15.57
N SER A 404 6.47 -26.64 -14.56
CA SER A 404 5.41 -25.63 -14.61
C SER A 404 5.94 -24.23 -14.83
N ILE A 405 7.05 -23.86 -14.18
CA ILE A 405 7.72 -22.56 -14.37
C ILE A 405 8.29 -22.45 -15.78
N ALA A 406 9.02 -23.47 -16.25
CA ALA A 406 9.61 -23.47 -17.58
C ALA A 406 8.53 -23.41 -18.69
N ALA A 407 7.45 -24.17 -18.54
CA ALA A 407 6.32 -24.16 -19.46
C ALA A 407 5.64 -22.78 -19.51
N PHE A 408 5.42 -22.14 -18.35
CA PHE A 408 4.89 -20.78 -18.28
C PHE A 408 5.78 -19.80 -19.05
N LEU A 409 7.09 -19.79 -18.78
CA LEU A 409 8.02 -18.88 -19.44
C LEU A 409 8.11 -19.11 -20.95
N GLN A 410 8.01 -20.36 -21.40
CA GLN A 410 7.93 -20.70 -22.82
C GLN A 410 6.66 -20.13 -23.47
N VAL A 411 5.50 -20.31 -22.82
CA VAL A 411 4.21 -19.80 -23.31
C VAL A 411 4.23 -18.27 -23.40
N VAL A 412 4.58 -17.55 -22.33
CA VAL A 412 4.57 -16.08 -22.34
C VAL A 412 5.59 -15.49 -23.33
N THR A 413 6.74 -16.14 -23.50
CA THR A 413 7.72 -15.74 -24.54
C THR A 413 7.13 -15.93 -25.94
N GLY A 414 6.45 -17.06 -26.19
CA GLY A 414 5.79 -17.34 -27.46
C GLY A 414 4.66 -16.35 -27.77
N LEU A 415 3.86 -16.00 -26.76
CA LEU A 415 2.82 -14.98 -26.89
C LEU A 415 3.44 -13.61 -27.21
N ASN A 416 4.53 -13.22 -26.53
CA ASN A 416 5.17 -11.92 -26.76
C ASN A 416 5.72 -11.78 -28.18
N ALA A 417 6.11 -12.90 -28.81
CA ALA A 417 6.61 -12.96 -30.17
C ALA A 417 5.52 -12.88 -31.27
N ILE A 418 4.23 -12.79 -30.94
CA ILE A 418 3.14 -12.65 -31.93
C ILE A 418 3.27 -11.29 -32.66
N PRO A 419 3.46 -11.27 -34.00
CA PRO A 419 3.72 -10.01 -34.73
C PRO A 419 2.51 -9.09 -34.85
N LYS A 420 1.30 -9.65 -34.92
CA LYS A 420 0.07 -8.86 -35.08
C LYS A 420 -0.40 -8.37 -33.71
N ASN A 421 -0.20 -7.08 -33.43
CA ASN A 421 -0.50 -6.47 -32.13
C ASN A 421 -1.92 -6.78 -31.61
N THR A 422 -2.95 -6.68 -32.46
CA THR A 422 -4.33 -6.99 -32.06
C THR A 422 -4.54 -8.45 -31.67
N LEU A 423 -3.88 -9.40 -32.36
CA LEU A 423 -3.92 -10.82 -31.97
C LEU A 423 -3.13 -11.03 -30.67
N ARG A 424 -1.98 -10.37 -30.53
CA ARG A 424 -1.13 -10.43 -29.34
C ARG A 424 -1.87 -9.91 -28.11
N GLY A 425 -2.52 -8.75 -28.17
CA GLY A 425 -3.29 -8.17 -27.07
C GLY A 425 -4.46 -9.05 -26.64
N ASN A 426 -5.19 -9.63 -27.61
CA ASN A 426 -6.25 -10.60 -27.32
C ASN A 426 -5.70 -11.88 -26.69
N ALA A 427 -4.56 -12.38 -27.18
CA ALA A 427 -3.92 -13.57 -26.65
C ALA A 427 -3.40 -13.35 -25.22
N PHE A 428 -2.80 -12.19 -24.95
CA PHE A 428 -2.36 -11.77 -23.62
C PHE A 428 -3.53 -11.73 -22.65
N GLY A 429 -4.60 -11.01 -23.02
CA GLY A 429 -5.77 -10.86 -22.17
C GLY A 429 -6.45 -12.19 -21.88
N THR A 430 -6.66 -13.04 -22.88
CA THR A 430 -7.28 -14.37 -22.70
C THR A 430 -6.42 -15.27 -21.81
N PHE A 431 -5.10 -15.30 -22.06
CA PHE A 431 -4.16 -16.11 -21.27
C PHE A 431 -4.12 -15.66 -19.82
N GLN A 432 -3.89 -14.37 -19.58
CA GLN A 432 -3.77 -13.83 -18.22
C GLN A 432 -5.08 -13.89 -17.46
N ALA A 433 -6.23 -13.71 -18.13
CA ALA A 433 -7.53 -13.89 -17.48
C ALA A 433 -7.75 -15.35 -17.07
N SER A 434 -7.32 -16.32 -17.89
CA SER A 434 -7.38 -17.75 -17.55
C SER A 434 -6.49 -18.07 -16.35
N VAL A 435 -5.25 -17.55 -16.34
CA VAL A 435 -4.32 -17.66 -15.20
C VAL A 435 -4.91 -17.02 -13.93
N GLY A 436 -5.47 -15.81 -14.04
CA GLY A 436 -6.09 -15.11 -12.91
C GLY A 436 -7.28 -15.86 -12.32
N LEU A 437 -8.16 -16.43 -13.16
CA LEU A 437 -9.24 -17.31 -12.69
C LEU A 437 -8.71 -18.56 -12.00
N TRP A 438 -7.64 -19.18 -12.52
CA TRP A 438 -6.98 -20.30 -11.85
C TRP A 438 -6.43 -19.91 -10.47
N GLN A 439 -5.76 -18.77 -10.35
CA GLN A 439 -5.24 -18.28 -9.06
C GLN A 439 -6.38 -18.03 -8.07
N ILE A 440 -7.51 -17.48 -8.53
CA ILE A 440 -8.69 -17.25 -7.69
C ILE A 440 -9.23 -18.59 -7.15
N LEU A 441 -9.44 -19.60 -8.00
CA LEU A 441 -9.96 -20.89 -7.57
C LEU A 441 -8.95 -21.66 -6.69
N ALA A 442 -7.65 -21.55 -6.97
CA ALA A 442 -6.60 -22.12 -6.14
C ALA A 442 -6.57 -21.51 -4.73
N ARG A 443 -6.66 -20.17 -4.59
CA ARG A 443 -6.73 -19.50 -3.28
C ARG A 443 -7.95 -19.90 -2.47
N GLN A 444 -9.09 -20.10 -3.13
CA GLN A 444 -10.33 -20.50 -2.47
C GLN A 444 -10.36 -21.98 -2.07
N GLY A 445 -9.39 -22.77 -2.52
CA GLY A 445 -9.33 -24.22 -2.29
C GLY A 445 -10.26 -25.02 -3.20
N GLU A 446 -10.90 -24.39 -4.19
CA GLU A 446 -11.71 -25.06 -5.21
C GLU A 446 -10.86 -25.98 -6.09
N ILE A 447 -9.60 -25.60 -6.34
CA ILE A 447 -8.59 -26.51 -6.89
C ILE A 447 -7.82 -27.10 -5.71
N SER A 448 -7.93 -28.40 -5.52
CA SER A 448 -7.20 -29.09 -4.44
C SER A 448 -5.68 -28.91 -4.58
N GLY A 449 -4.97 -28.83 -3.45
CA GLY A 449 -3.51 -28.66 -3.42
C GLY A 449 -2.75 -29.67 -4.32
N ALA A 450 -3.16 -30.95 -4.26
CA ALA A 450 -2.55 -32.01 -5.07
C ALA A 450 -2.76 -31.84 -6.58
N ALA A 451 -3.77 -31.07 -7.01
CA ALA A 451 -4.07 -30.81 -8.42
C ALA A 451 -3.46 -29.51 -8.94
N LEU A 452 -2.83 -28.67 -8.10
CA LEU A 452 -2.35 -27.35 -8.50
C LEU A 452 -1.35 -27.44 -9.66
N ASN A 453 -0.31 -28.25 -9.53
CA ASN A 453 0.75 -28.35 -10.55
C ASN A 453 0.23 -28.90 -11.89
N ASP A 454 -0.56 -29.97 -11.87
CA ASP A 454 -1.12 -30.58 -13.09
C ASP A 454 -2.17 -29.70 -13.77
N SER A 455 -3.09 -29.12 -13.00
CA SER A 455 -4.10 -28.20 -13.53
C SER A 455 -3.48 -26.95 -14.15
N TRP A 456 -2.42 -26.39 -13.53
CA TRP A 456 -1.66 -25.28 -14.08
C TRP A 456 -1.09 -25.62 -15.46
N GLN A 457 -0.39 -26.75 -15.60
CA GLN A 457 0.20 -27.16 -16.88
C GLN A 457 -0.86 -27.36 -17.96
N LYS A 458 -1.98 -28.00 -17.62
CA LYS A 458 -3.11 -28.20 -18.54
C LYS A 458 -3.76 -26.89 -18.97
N LEU A 459 -3.90 -25.94 -18.05
CA LEU A 459 -4.48 -24.62 -18.31
C LEU A 459 -3.65 -23.80 -19.32
N ILE A 460 -2.32 -23.76 -19.16
CA ILE A 460 -1.45 -22.90 -19.98
C ILE A 460 -1.09 -23.52 -21.33
N ARG A 461 -1.08 -24.86 -21.42
CA ARG A 461 -0.65 -25.61 -22.62
C ARG A 461 -1.35 -25.19 -23.94
N PRO A 462 -2.67 -24.91 -23.98
CA PRO A 462 -3.36 -24.50 -25.20
C PRO A 462 -2.77 -23.22 -25.84
N PHE A 463 -2.11 -22.36 -25.05
CA PHE A 463 -1.53 -21.11 -25.52
C PHE A 463 -0.11 -21.25 -26.09
N GLY A 464 0.48 -22.45 -26.08
CA GLY A 464 1.87 -22.66 -26.54
C GLY A 464 2.14 -22.29 -28.00
N LYS A 465 1.11 -22.27 -28.87
CA LYS A 465 1.24 -21.82 -30.26
C LYS A 465 -0.05 -21.17 -30.77
N ILE A 466 -0.09 -19.84 -30.77
CA ILE A 466 -1.21 -19.04 -31.29
C ILE A 466 -0.77 -18.31 -32.56
N GLY A 467 -1.32 -18.72 -33.71
CA GLY A 467 -1.07 -18.09 -35.02
C GLY A 467 -2.28 -17.38 -35.63
N SER A 468 -3.50 -17.62 -35.11
CA SER A 468 -4.73 -17.02 -35.61
C SER A 468 -5.76 -16.79 -34.50
N SER A 469 -6.76 -15.94 -34.77
CA SER A 469 -7.85 -15.69 -33.81
C SER A 469 -8.72 -16.92 -33.55
N THR A 470 -8.89 -17.81 -34.55
CA THR A 470 -9.60 -19.09 -34.35
C THR A 470 -8.86 -20.00 -33.38
N GLN A 471 -7.54 -20.12 -33.52
CA GLN A 471 -6.71 -20.87 -32.57
C GLN A 471 -6.77 -20.27 -31.16
N LEU A 472 -6.78 -18.94 -31.07
CA LEU A 472 -6.92 -18.25 -29.78
C LEU A 472 -8.28 -18.53 -29.11
N PHE A 473 -9.37 -18.47 -29.86
CA PHE A 473 -10.71 -18.80 -29.33
C PHE A 473 -10.76 -20.24 -28.81
N ASP A 474 -10.23 -21.19 -29.59
CA ASP A 474 -10.18 -22.61 -29.18
C ASP A 474 -9.25 -22.83 -27.97
N ALA A 475 -8.13 -22.11 -27.88
CA ALA A 475 -7.24 -22.14 -26.72
C ALA A 475 -7.92 -21.63 -25.45
N GLY A 476 -8.60 -20.47 -25.51
CA GLY A 476 -9.36 -19.93 -24.38
C GLY A 476 -10.48 -20.86 -23.92
N ARG A 477 -11.25 -21.42 -24.85
CA ARG A 477 -12.28 -22.42 -24.54
C ARG A 477 -11.71 -23.68 -23.88
N THR A 478 -10.56 -24.15 -24.36
CA THR A 478 -9.89 -25.34 -23.80
C THR A 478 -9.37 -25.06 -22.40
N ALA A 479 -8.71 -23.92 -22.19
CA ALA A 479 -8.23 -23.52 -20.87
C ALA A 479 -9.38 -23.41 -19.85
N LEU A 480 -10.51 -22.83 -20.24
CA LEU A 480 -11.69 -22.76 -19.38
C LEU A 480 -12.24 -24.15 -19.00
N LYS A 481 -12.25 -25.10 -19.95
CA LYS A 481 -12.65 -26.48 -19.67
C LYS A 481 -11.71 -27.16 -18.68
N GLU A 482 -10.41 -27.03 -18.88
CA GLU A 482 -9.40 -27.60 -17.97
C GLU A 482 -9.50 -26.99 -16.57
N LEU A 483 -9.77 -25.69 -16.47
CA LEU A 483 -10.02 -25.00 -15.21
C LEU A 483 -11.22 -25.60 -14.46
N LEU A 484 -12.34 -25.81 -15.15
CA LEU A 484 -13.54 -26.38 -14.55
C LEU A 484 -13.39 -27.86 -14.19
N VAL A 485 -12.64 -28.62 -14.98
CA VAL A 485 -12.30 -30.02 -14.63
C VAL A 485 -11.48 -30.05 -13.35
N ALA A 486 -10.51 -29.15 -13.21
CA ALA A 486 -9.68 -29.07 -12.01
C ALA A 486 -10.48 -28.69 -10.76
N ALA A 487 -11.45 -27.76 -10.88
CA ALA A 487 -12.26 -27.31 -9.76
C ALA A 487 -13.43 -28.24 -9.42
N THR A 488 -14.10 -28.81 -10.42
CA THR A 488 -15.40 -29.50 -10.24
C THR A 488 -15.39 -30.97 -10.66
N GLY A 489 -14.31 -31.45 -11.28
CA GLY A 489 -14.25 -32.77 -11.92
C GLY A 489 -15.07 -32.88 -13.21
N LYS A 490 -15.72 -31.80 -13.67
CA LYS A 490 -16.57 -31.76 -14.86
C LYS A 490 -16.12 -30.67 -15.83
N ALA A 491 -16.20 -30.96 -17.12
CA ALA A 491 -15.86 -30.02 -18.18
C ALA A 491 -17.03 -29.11 -18.61
N ASP A 492 -18.13 -29.13 -17.86
CA ASP A 492 -19.36 -28.41 -18.23
C ASP A 492 -19.23 -26.92 -17.92
N THR A 493 -19.28 -26.11 -18.97
CA THR A 493 -19.04 -24.67 -18.93
C THR A 493 -20.36 -23.90 -18.97
N SER A 494 -20.71 -23.21 -17.89
CA SER A 494 -21.69 -22.12 -17.95
C SER A 494 -21.23 -20.89 -17.19
N GLN A 495 -21.70 -19.71 -17.60
CA GLN A 495 -21.37 -18.45 -16.94
C GLN A 495 -21.74 -18.49 -15.45
N ASP A 496 -22.96 -18.92 -15.13
CA ASP A 496 -23.44 -18.99 -13.75
C ASP A 496 -22.64 -19.96 -12.89
N LYS A 497 -22.17 -21.08 -13.44
CA LYS A 497 -21.30 -22.02 -12.70
C LYS A 497 -19.97 -21.37 -12.35
N ILE A 498 -19.36 -20.65 -13.29
CA ILE A 498 -18.10 -19.94 -13.04
C ILE A 498 -18.31 -18.84 -12.01
N ILE A 499 -19.39 -18.05 -12.13
CA ILE A 499 -19.72 -17.00 -11.15
C ILE A 499 -19.91 -17.60 -9.75
N ASN A 500 -20.59 -18.73 -9.63
CA ASN A 500 -20.74 -19.41 -8.34
C ASN A 500 -19.38 -19.85 -7.78
N LEU A 501 -18.51 -20.46 -8.59
CA LEU A 501 -17.15 -20.83 -8.15
C LEU A 501 -16.31 -19.61 -7.73
N LEU A 502 -16.48 -18.47 -8.40
CA LEU A 502 -15.78 -17.24 -8.03
C LEU A 502 -16.33 -16.62 -6.75
N ALA A 503 -17.62 -16.79 -6.47
CA ALA A 503 -18.24 -16.23 -5.27
C ALA A 503 -17.73 -16.89 -3.99
N GLY A 504 -17.48 -18.19 -4.02
CA GLY A 504 -16.98 -18.93 -2.86
C GLY A 504 -17.15 -20.44 -3.00
N PRO A 505 -16.55 -21.22 -2.10
CA PRO A 505 -16.82 -22.65 -1.99
C PRO A 505 -18.25 -22.92 -1.53
N HIS A 506 -18.77 -24.09 -1.91
CA HIS A 506 -20.14 -24.50 -1.60
C HIS A 506 -20.44 -24.47 -0.09
N GLN A 507 -21.51 -23.76 0.29
CA GLN A 507 -21.92 -23.58 1.68
C GLN A 507 -23.19 -24.38 2.01
N SER A 508 -23.20 -25.04 3.17
CA SER A 508 -24.37 -25.82 3.67
C SER A 508 -25.27 -25.02 4.62
N VAL A 509 -24.74 -23.95 5.22
CA VAL A 509 -25.46 -23.13 6.20
C VAL A 509 -26.25 -22.02 5.50
N PRO A 510 -27.53 -21.76 5.83
CA PRO A 510 -28.36 -20.79 5.12
C PRO A 510 -27.79 -19.35 5.08
N GLU A 511 -27.16 -18.88 6.16
CA GLU A 511 -26.51 -17.57 6.16
C GLU A 511 -25.34 -17.50 5.18
N ALA A 512 -24.52 -18.55 5.15
CA ALA A 512 -23.39 -18.67 4.24
C ALA A 512 -23.85 -18.79 2.77
N GLN A 513 -24.95 -19.49 2.50
CA GLN A 513 -25.60 -19.54 1.18
C GLN A 513 -26.05 -18.15 0.71
N ARG A 514 -26.73 -17.39 1.58
CA ARG A 514 -27.13 -16.00 1.26
C ARG A 514 -25.92 -15.10 1.00
N MET A 515 -24.83 -15.28 1.75
CA MET A 515 -23.60 -14.51 1.53
C MET A 515 -22.93 -14.87 0.21
N HIS A 516 -22.92 -16.15 -0.14
CA HIS A 516 -22.43 -16.62 -1.43
C HIS A 516 -23.26 -16.03 -2.57
N GLU A 517 -24.60 -16.08 -2.48
CA GLU A 517 -25.52 -15.47 -3.46
C GLU A 517 -25.31 -13.96 -3.60
N LEU A 518 -25.09 -13.24 -2.48
CA LEU A 518 -24.78 -11.81 -2.50
C LEU A 518 -23.53 -11.52 -3.33
N ILE A 519 -22.45 -12.27 -3.11
CA ILE A 519 -21.19 -12.09 -3.84
C ILE A 519 -21.35 -12.49 -5.32
N ALA A 520 -22.05 -13.59 -5.61
CA ALA A 520 -22.36 -14.00 -6.98
C ALA A 520 -23.16 -12.93 -7.73
N ASN A 521 -24.17 -12.33 -7.09
CA ASN A 521 -24.96 -11.25 -7.68
C ASN A 521 -24.14 -9.98 -7.91
N ARG A 522 -23.20 -9.68 -7.02
CA ARG A 522 -22.27 -8.57 -7.21
C ARG A 522 -21.38 -8.77 -8.44
N ILE A 523 -20.86 -9.99 -8.63
CA ILE A 523 -20.11 -10.35 -9.84
C ILE A 523 -20.98 -10.19 -11.10
N ARG A 524 -22.23 -10.69 -11.09
CA ARG A 524 -23.18 -10.50 -12.20
C ARG A 524 -23.39 -9.01 -12.53
N SER A 525 -23.62 -8.20 -11.51
CA SER A 525 -23.84 -6.75 -11.65
C SER A 525 -22.67 -6.05 -12.35
N VAL A 526 -21.42 -6.46 -12.10
CA VAL A 526 -20.26 -5.89 -12.81
C VAL A 526 -20.26 -6.31 -14.28
N LEU A 527 -20.52 -7.58 -14.59
CA LEU A 527 -20.58 -8.04 -15.99
C LEU A 527 -21.68 -7.31 -16.77
N ASP A 528 -22.84 -7.12 -16.14
CA ASP A 528 -23.98 -6.40 -16.70
C ASP A 528 -23.66 -4.90 -16.89
N GLY A 529 -23.07 -4.25 -15.88
CA GLY A 529 -22.63 -2.85 -15.96
C GLY A 529 -21.59 -2.60 -17.05
N GLN A 530 -20.73 -3.59 -17.31
CA GLN A 530 -19.76 -3.59 -18.41
C GLN A 530 -20.35 -4.00 -19.77
N ARG A 531 -21.62 -4.43 -19.81
CA ARG A 531 -22.30 -4.96 -21.01
C ARG A 531 -21.44 -6.00 -21.73
N LEU A 532 -20.96 -6.99 -20.99
CA LEU A 532 -20.15 -8.08 -21.53
C LEU A 532 -21.04 -9.18 -22.08
N VAL A 533 -20.69 -9.72 -23.24
CA VAL A 533 -21.41 -10.84 -23.84
C VAL A 533 -21.27 -12.07 -22.94
N SER A 534 -22.37 -12.77 -22.70
CA SER A 534 -22.33 -13.93 -21.81
C SER A 534 -21.43 -15.05 -22.35
N LEU A 535 -20.75 -15.77 -21.45
CA LEU A 535 -19.95 -16.95 -21.81
C LEU A 535 -20.81 -18.02 -22.51
N ASP A 536 -22.06 -18.19 -22.09
CA ASP A 536 -22.99 -19.17 -22.65
C ASP A 536 -23.27 -18.84 -24.12
N THR A 537 -23.54 -17.57 -24.43
CA THR A 537 -23.73 -17.06 -25.79
C THR A 537 -22.49 -17.28 -26.65
N LEU A 538 -21.30 -16.94 -26.14
CA LEU A 538 -20.04 -17.08 -26.89
C LEU A 538 -19.70 -18.54 -27.20
N LEU A 539 -19.89 -19.43 -26.23
CA LEU A 539 -19.62 -20.86 -26.38
C LEU A 539 -20.65 -21.52 -27.31
N ALA A 540 -21.93 -21.18 -27.18
CA ALA A 540 -22.99 -21.66 -28.05
C ALA A 540 -22.80 -21.20 -29.51
N LEU A 541 -22.44 -19.93 -29.73
CA LEU A 541 -22.09 -19.42 -31.07
C LEU A 541 -20.87 -20.14 -31.65
N GLY A 542 -19.81 -20.30 -30.85
CA GLY A 542 -18.57 -20.94 -31.29
C GLY A 542 -18.77 -22.41 -31.67
N GLU A 543 -19.67 -23.10 -30.97
CA GLU A 543 -20.05 -24.49 -31.26
C GLU A 543 -21.02 -24.58 -32.44
N GLY A 544 -22.06 -23.76 -32.46
CA GLY A 544 -23.01 -23.69 -33.57
C GLY A 544 -22.35 -23.35 -34.90
N LEU A 545 -21.40 -22.41 -34.95
CA LEU A 545 -20.65 -22.10 -36.17
C LEU A 545 -19.83 -23.31 -36.68
N ARG A 546 -19.32 -24.16 -35.76
CA ARG A 546 -18.64 -25.41 -36.11
C ARG A 546 -19.62 -26.41 -36.71
N GLU A 547 -20.80 -26.55 -36.11
CA GLU A 547 -21.85 -27.46 -36.58
C GLU A 547 -22.41 -27.04 -37.95
N VAL A 548 -22.61 -25.73 -38.19
CA VAL A 548 -23.02 -25.17 -39.48
C VAL A 548 -21.96 -25.44 -40.54
N ALA A 549 -20.67 -25.24 -40.22
CA ALA A 549 -19.56 -25.56 -41.13
C ALA A 549 -19.52 -27.07 -41.48
N GLN A 550 -19.94 -27.94 -40.55
CA GLN A 550 -20.05 -29.38 -40.75
C GLN A 550 -21.39 -29.81 -41.40
N GLY A 551 -22.31 -28.88 -41.65
CA GLY A 551 -23.63 -29.17 -42.23
C GLY A 551 -24.64 -29.83 -41.28
N THR A 552 -24.37 -29.85 -39.97
CA THR A 552 -25.21 -30.52 -38.96
C THR A 552 -26.25 -29.59 -38.33
N LEU A 553 -26.08 -28.27 -38.44
CA LEU A 553 -27.00 -27.26 -37.95
C LEU A 553 -27.33 -26.24 -39.06
N ARG A 554 -28.55 -25.69 -39.06
CA ARG A 554 -28.92 -24.57 -39.94
C ARG A 554 -28.51 -23.23 -39.31
N GLY A 555 -27.82 -22.39 -40.08
CA GLY A 555 -27.28 -21.10 -39.61
C GLY A 555 -28.34 -20.16 -39.00
N ILE A 556 -29.58 -20.19 -39.49
CA ILE A 556 -30.69 -19.35 -38.99
C ILE A 556 -30.91 -19.47 -37.47
N ASN A 557 -30.60 -20.64 -36.89
CA ASN A 557 -30.75 -20.89 -35.46
C ASN A 557 -29.76 -20.09 -34.60
N LEU A 558 -28.70 -19.53 -35.20
CA LEU A 558 -27.66 -18.75 -34.52
C LEU A 558 -27.90 -17.23 -34.57
N LEU A 559 -28.88 -16.76 -35.35
CA LEU A 559 -29.13 -15.32 -35.53
C LEU A 559 -29.46 -14.58 -34.22
N PRO A 560 -30.29 -15.12 -33.30
CA PRO A 560 -30.55 -14.45 -32.03
C PRO A 560 -29.27 -14.21 -31.21
N LEU A 561 -28.46 -15.27 -31.05
CA LEU A 561 -27.19 -15.21 -30.32
C LEU A 561 -26.19 -14.25 -30.99
N ALA A 562 -26.14 -14.23 -32.32
CA ALA A 562 -25.28 -13.30 -33.05
C ALA A 562 -25.70 -11.83 -32.88
N GLY A 563 -26.98 -11.57 -32.58
CA GLY A 563 -27.51 -10.25 -32.24
C GLY A 563 -27.00 -9.72 -30.90
N GLU A 564 -26.82 -10.59 -29.90
CA GLU A 564 -26.34 -10.24 -28.57
C GLU A 564 -24.90 -9.66 -28.58
N LEU A 565 -24.10 -9.97 -29.61
CA LEU A 565 -22.76 -9.37 -29.79
C LEU A 565 -22.79 -7.84 -29.96
N ARG A 566 -23.97 -7.25 -30.17
CA ARG A 566 -24.17 -5.80 -30.43
C ARG A 566 -24.82 -5.05 -29.27
N GLU A 567 -24.94 -5.64 -28.08
CA GLU A 567 -25.61 -4.99 -26.95
C GLU A 567 -24.89 -3.75 -26.39
N PHE A 568 -23.66 -3.46 -26.82
CA PHE A 568 -22.91 -2.27 -26.43
C PHE A 568 -22.82 -1.22 -27.55
N GLU A 569 -22.91 0.05 -27.16
CA GLU A 569 -22.70 1.21 -28.02
C GLU A 569 -21.48 2.00 -27.54
N MET A 570 -20.65 2.50 -28.45
CA MET A 570 -19.56 3.42 -28.08
C MET A 570 -20.13 4.81 -27.79
N PRO A 571 -19.57 5.55 -26.81
CA PRO A 571 -19.92 6.93 -26.56
C PRO A 571 -19.81 7.75 -27.86
N GLN A 572 -20.81 8.59 -28.13
CA GLN A 572 -20.73 9.50 -29.27
C GLN A 572 -19.50 10.40 -29.11
N PRO A 573 -18.63 10.48 -30.12
CA PRO A 573 -17.45 11.30 -29.98
C PRO A 573 -17.81 12.77 -29.89
N ILE A 574 -17.40 13.42 -28.80
CA ILE A 574 -17.66 14.84 -28.56
C ILE A 574 -16.78 15.73 -29.47
N PHE A 575 -15.62 15.22 -29.90
CA PHE A 575 -14.63 15.93 -30.72
C PHE A 575 -14.57 15.40 -32.16
N ARG A 576 -14.33 16.29 -33.12
CA ARG A 576 -13.98 15.93 -34.51
C ARG A 576 -12.58 15.31 -34.55
N ASN A 577 -12.26 14.51 -35.57
CA ASN A 577 -10.97 13.79 -35.65
C ASN A 577 -9.75 14.71 -35.50
N THR A 578 -9.77 15.90 -36.11
CA THR A 578 -8.70 16.90 -35.98
C THR A 578 -8.55 17.47 -34.57
N GLU A 579 -9.66 17.63 -33.85
CA GLU A 579 -9.66 18.07 -32.45
C GLU A 579 -9.17 16.93 -31.54
N ARG A 580 -9.49 15.68 -31.87
CA ARG A 580 -8.96 14.52 -31.12
C ARG A 580 -7.46 14.40 -31.24
N ASP A 581 -6.89 14.58 -32.43
CA ASP A 581 -5.44 14.52 -32.60
C ASP A 581 -4.71 15.63 -31.81
N GLN A 582 -5.36 16.79 -31.62
CA GLN A 582 -4.82 17.91 -30.85
C GLN A 582 -5.03 17.78 -29.34
N TRP A 583 -6.18 17.28 -28.89
CA TRP A 583 -6.60 17.28 -27.47
C TRP A 583 -6.44 15.92 -26.78
N ALA A 584 -6.38 14.82 -27.54
CA ALA A 584 -6.39 13.45 -27.04
C ALA A 584 -5.55 12.48 -27.92
N GLY A 585 -4.52 12.99 -28.62
CA GLY A 585 -3.67 12.20 -29.50
C GLY A 585 -3.08 10.99 -28.78
N GLY A 586 -3.37 9.79 -29.29
CA GLY A 586 -2.94 8.49 -28.72
C GLY A 586 -3.91 7.84 -27.73
N ILE A 587 -4.85 8.58 -27.14
CA ILE A 587 -5.69 8.07 -26.03
C ILE A 587 -6.99 7.42 -26.55
N TYR A 588 -7.51 7.85 -27.70
CA TYR A 588 -8.90 7.58 -28.09
C TYR A 588 -9.16 6.26 -28.86
N ASN A 589 -8.20 5.73 -29.62
CA ASN A 589 -8.45 4.58 -30.51
C ASN A 589 -7.78 3.30 -29.99
N ASN A 590 -8.55 2.48 -29.26
CA ASN A 590 -8.19 1.09 -29.03
C ASN A 590 -8.66 0.24 -30.23
N ARG A 591 -7.74 -0.34 -31.02
CA ARG A 591 -8.11 -1.18 -32.18
C ARG A 591 -8.94 -2.40 -31.79
N HIS A 592 -8.87 -2.82 -30.52
CA HIS A 592 -9.71 -3.90 -29.98
C HIS A 592 -11.20 -3.54 -30.00
N THR A 593 -11.57 -2.35 -29.51
CA THR A 593 -12.98 -1.90 -29.49
C THR A 593 -13.48 -1.68 -30.92
N GLU A 594 -12.63 -1.17 -31.82
CA GLU A 594 -12.96 -1.05 -33.24
C GLU A 594 -13.25 -2.42 -33.88
N LEU A 595 -12.41 -3.43 -33.62
CA LEU A 595 -12.59 -4.79 -34.14
C LEU A 595 -13.95 -5.38 -33.73
N GLN A 596 -14.37 -5.19 -32.48
CA GLN A 596 -15.66 -5.68 -31.99
C GLN A 596 -16.83 -4.95 -32.64
N MET A 597 -16.77 -3.62 -32.77
CA MET A 597 -17.82 -2.85 -33.45
C MET A 597 -18.04 -3.29 -34.91
N HIS A 598 -16.96 -3.68 -35.61
CA HIS A 598 -17.06 -4.14 -37.00
C HIS A 598 -17.47 -5.61 -37.13
N THR A 599 -17.55 -6.36 -36.03
CA THR A 599 -17.94 -7.78 -36.06
C THR A 599 -19.43 -7.92 -36.37
N ASN A 600 -19.74 -8.64 -37.46
CA ASN A 600 -21.11 -8.86 -37.92
C ASN A 600 -21.30 -10.31 -38.35
N LEU A 601 -21.43 -11.19 -37.34
CA LEU A 601 -21.66 -12.61 -37.58
C LEU A 601 -23.00 -12.89 -38.24
N ALA A 602 -24.05 -12.11 -37.94
CA ALA A 602 -25.36 -12.27 -38.57
C ALA A 602 -25.26 -12.19 -40.09
N LYS A 603 -24.52 -11.21 -40.63
CA LYS A 603 -24.29 -11.09 -42.08
C LYS A 603 -23.57 -12.30 -42.68
N ILE A 604 -22.61 -12.87 -41.95
CA ILE A 604 -21.87 -14.07 -42.40
C ILE A 604 -22.78 -15.30 -42.40
N ILE A 605 -23.65 -15.42 -41.38
CA ILE A 605 -24.61 -16.52 -41.24
C ILE A 605 -25.73 -16.45 -42.30
N GLU A 606 -26.20 -15.25 -42.65
CA GLU A 606 -27.24 -15.04 -43.65
C GLU A 606 -26.73 -15.19 -45.10
N SER A 607 -25.44 -14.91 -45.32
CA SER A 607 -24.82 -15.00 -46.65
C SER A 607 -24.39 -16.44 -46.99
N PRO A 608 -24.33 -16.84 -48.27
CA PRO A 608 -23.73 -18.11 -48.67
C PRO A 608 -22.23 -18.10 -48.32
N SER A 609 -21.87 -18.76 -47.23
CA SER A 609 -20.50 -18.79 -46.69
C SER A 609 -19.88 -20.18 -46.85
N SER A 610 -18.60 -20.24 -47.21
CA SER A 610 -17.85 -21.49 -47.27
C SER A 610 -17.57 -22.05 -45.86
N SER A 611 -17.29 -23.36 -45.76
CA SER A 611 -16.88 -23.97 -44.49
C SER A 611 -15.63 -23.30 -43.89
N GLU A 612 -14.73 -22.79 -44.73
CA GLU A 612 -13.53 -22.08 -44.30
C GLU A 612 -13.87 -20.69 -43.74
N GLN A 613 -14.77 -19.96 -44.40
CA GLN A 613 -15.26 -18.66 -43.91
C GLN A 613 -16.00 -18.79 -42.58
N LEU A 614 -16.78 -19.85 -42.38
CA LEU A 614 -17.45 -20.14 -41.11
C LEU A 614 -16.46 -20.54 -40.01
N ALA A 615 -15.40 -21.29 -40.35
CA ALA A 615 -14.33 -21.62 -39.42
C ALA A 615 -13.51 -20.36 -39.02
N GLU A 616 -13.31 -19.43 -39.94
CA GLU A 616 -12.68 -18.13 -39.67
C GLU A 616 -13.60 -17.21 -38.85
N ALA A 617 -14.91 -17.24 -39.09
CA ALA A 617 -15.89 -16.48 -38.33
C ALA A 617 -15.88 -16.79 -36.83
N ARG A 618 -15.57 -18.05 -36.43
CA ARG A 618 -15.35 -18.42 -35.02
C ARG A 618 -14.23 -17.59 -34.37
N GLY A 619 -13.20 -17.24 -35.13
CA GLY A 619 -12.11 -16.39 -34.66
C GLY A 619 -12.55 -14.97 -34.30
N GLN A 620 -13.68 -14.49 -34.83
CA GLN A 620 -14.23 -13.18 -34.48
C GLN A 620 -14.85 -13.15 -33.07
N LEU A 621 -15.05 -14.31 -32.42
CA LEU A 621 -15.50 -14.42 -31.03
C LEU A 621 -14.35 -14.26 -30.02
N ALA A 622 -13.08 -14.42 -30.44
CA ALA A 622 -11.93 -14.34 -29.55
C ALA A 622 -11.83 -13.03 -28.73
N PRO A 623 -12.08 -11.84 -29.32
CA PRO A 623 -12.06 -10.58 -28.58
C PRO A 623 -13.15 -10.49 -27.50
N PHE A 624 -14.35 -11.01 -27.79
CA PHE A 624 -15.46 -11.03 -26.83
C PHE A 624 -15.18 -12.02 -25.70
N LEU A 625 -14.64 -13.21 -26.02
CA LEU A 625 -14.22 -14.18 -25.01
C LEU A 625 -13.14 -13.59 -24.09
N ARG A 626 -12.16 -12.87 -24.66
CA ARG A 626 -11.16 -12.13 -23.88
C ARG A 626 -11.83 -11.19 -22.89
N ASP A 627 -12.78 -10.36 -23.34
CA ASP A 627 -13.41 -9.36 -22.47
C ASP A 627 -14.21 -10.00 -21.34
N THR A 628 -14.99 -11.04 -21.62
CA THR A 628 -15.79 -11.71 -20.59
C THR A 628 -14.91 -12.38 -19.54
N LEU A 629 -13.81 -13.04 -19.95
CA LEU A 629 -12.87 -13.64 -19.00
C LEU A 629 -12.12 -12.58 -18.17
N VAL A 630 -11.72 -11.45 -18.79
CA VAL A 630 -11.11 -10.33 -18.06
C VAL A 630 -12.12 -9.69 -17.10
N GLY A 631 -13.37 -9.53 -17.53
CA GLY A 631 -14.48 -9.01 -16.73
C GLY A 631 -14.73 -9.82 -15.46
N LEU A 632 -14.65 -11.15 -15.54
CA LEU A 632 -14.74 -12.01 -14.36
C LEU A 632 -13.61 -11.76 -13.34
N ASN A 633 -12.38 -11.51 -13.81
CA ASN A 633 -11.27 -11.16 -12.92
C ASN A 633 -11.50 -9.79 -12.28
N TYR A 634 -11.94 -8.80 -13.06
CA TYR A 634 -12.26 -7.46 -12.57
C TYR A 634 -13.38 -7.48 -11.52
N ALA A 635 -14.44 -8.25 -11.78
CA ALA A 635 -15.57 -8.40 -10.90
C ALA A 635 -15.20 -9.08 -9.58
N TYR A 636 -14.32 -10.08 -9.60
CA TYR A 636 -13.86 -10.75 -8.38
C TYR A 636 -13.10 -9.81 -7.42
N TYR A 637 -12.28 -8.93 -7.98
CA TYR A 637 -11.49 -7.94 -7.22
C TYR A 637 -12.14 -6.56 -7.15
N GLU A 638 -13.45 -6.47 -7.35
CA GLU A 638 -14.18 -5.21 -7.28
C GLU A 638 -13.93 -4.52 -5.92
N PRO A 639 -13.31 -3.32 -5.90
CA PRO A 639 -13.10 -2.59 -4.66
C PRO A 639 -14.44 -2.30 -3.94
N PRO A 640 -14.48 -2.19 -2.61
CA PRO A 640 -15.73 -1.92 -1.91
C PRO A 640 -16.34 -0.60 -2.37
N GLY A 641 -17.61 -0.64 -2.78
CA GLY A 641 -18.37 0.51 -3.28
C GLY A 641 -17.89 1.06 -4.63
N ALA A 642 -17.31 0.20 -5.49
CA ALA A 642 -16.74 0.59 -6.77
C ALA A 642 -17.72 1.42 -7.62
N GLN A 643 -17.22 2.46 -8.27
CA GLN A 643 -17.96 3.30 -9.20
C GLN A 643 -17.53 3.03 -10.64
N ILE A 644 -16.22 2.90 -10.88
CA ILE A 644 -15.70 2.80 -12.26
C ILE A 644 -16.21 1.55 -13.00
N LEU A 645 -16.36 0.43 -12.29
CA LEU A 645 -16.81 -0.84 -12.83
C LEU A 645 -18.31 -0.88 -13.14
N HIS A 646 -19.11 -0.01 -12.53
CA HIS A 646 -20.56 0.03 -12.74
C HIS A 646 -21.00 1.19 -13.64
N HIS A 647 -20.17 2.25 -13.76
CA HIS A 647 -20.54 3.46 -14.51
C HIS A 647 -19.73 3.70 -15.79
N ASN A 648 -18.58 3.04 -15.97
CA ASN A 648 -17.85 3.06 -17.24
C ASN A 648 -18.00 1.71 -17.96
N PRO A 649 -18.96 1.54 -18.90
CA PRO A 649 -19.23 0.26 -19.56
C PRO A 649 -18.11 -0.19 -20.51
N LEU A 650 -17.07 0.62 -20.70
CA LEU A 650 -15.93 0.30 -21.55
C LEU A 650 -14.68 -0.06 -20.76
N PHE A 651 -14.67 0.03 -19.42
CA PHE A 651 -13.43 -0.07 -18.65
C PHE A 651 -12.68 -1.39 -18.85
N VAL A 652 -13.38 -2.53 -18.81
CA VAL A 652 -12.82 -3.87 -19.08
C VAL A 652 -12.39 -4.01 -20.53
N ARG A 653 -13.25 -3.59 -21.45
CA ARG A 653 -13.05 -3.70 -22.91
C ARG A 653 -11.88 -2.85 -23.40
N SER A 654 -11.69 -1.68 -22.81
CA SER A 654 -10.64 -0.72 -23.17
C SER A 654 -9.26 -1.07 -22.59
N HIS A 655 -9.14 -2.10 -21.75
CA HIS A 655 -7.83 -2.53 -21.23
C HIS A 655 -6.91 -2.92 -22.39
N ASP A 656 -5.80 -2.20 -22.56
CA ASP A 656 -4.82 -2.39 -23.61
C ASP A 656 -3.66 -3.27 -23.16
N PHE A 657 -3.70 -4.55 -23.51
CA PHE A 657 -2.64 -5.52 -23.23
C PHE A 657 -1.42 -5.40 -24.14
N ALA A 658 -1.57 -4.76 -25.31
CA ALA A 658 -0.52 -4.69 -26.33
C ALA A 658 0.23 -3.36 -26.35
N GLY A 659 -0.21 -2.38 -25.54
CA GLY A 659 0.35 -1.03 -25.48
C GLY A 659 0.13 -0.25 -26.77
N GLU A 660 -0.94 -0.54 -27.52
CA GLU A 660 -1.24 0.16 -28.77
C GLU A 660 -1.63 1.64 -28.55
N SER A 661 -2.20 1.95 -27.39
CA SER A 661 -2.67 3.29 -27.00
C SER A 661 -1.57 4.20 -26.41
N VAL A 662 -0.36 3.67 -26.17
CA VAL A 662 0.72 4.44 -25.52
C VAL A 662 2.05 4.22 -26.23
N MET A 663 2.71 5.30 -26.66
CA MET A 663 4.06 5.23 -27.21
C MET A 663 5.11 5.05 -26.12
N GLY A 664 6.10 4.19 -26.36
CA GLY A 664 7.28 4.05 -25.49
C GLY A 664 7.09 3.17 -24.25
N LEU A 665 5.97 2.44 -24.15
CA LEU A 665 5.79 1.46 -23.08
C LEU A 665 6.57 0.17 -23.39
N GLU A 666 7.67 -0.07 -22.67
CA GLU A 666 8.56 -1.21 -22.95
C GLU A 666 8.20 -2.50 -22.19
N ARG A 667 7.32 -2.45 -21.18
CA ARG A 667 7.14 -3.54 -20.20
C ARG A 667 5.67 -3.98 -20.03
N LEU A 668 5.12 -4.63 -21.05
CA LEU A 668 3.70 -5.03 -21.10
C LEU A 668 3.29 -6.14 -20.12
N TRP A 669 4.25 -6.92 -19.60
CA TRP A 669 4.01 -8.00 -18.65
C TRP A 669 4.16 -7.58 -17.18
N GLN A 670 4.38 -6.29 -16.92
CA GLN A 670 4.39 -5.72 -15.57
C GLN A 670 2.97 -5.29 -15.16
N ALA A 671 2.78 -4.93 -13.89
CA ALA A 671 1.54 -4.40 -13.36
C ALA A 671 1.00 -3.27 -14.25
N PRO A 672 -0.30 -3.26 -14.56
CA PRO A 672 -0.85 -2.29 -15.48
C PRO A 672 -0.82 -0.89 -14.88
N GLN A 673 -0.78 0.10 -15.76
CA GLN A 673 -0.88 1.50 -15.37
C GLN A 673 -2.24 2.05 -15.79
N LEU A 674 -2.80 2.94 -14.96
CA LEU A 674 -4.02 3.68 -15.25
C LEU A 674 -3.69 4.87 -16.15
N PHE A 675 -4.24 4.87 -17.37
CA PHE A 675 -4.14 5.97 -18.32
C PHE A 675 -5.50 6.65 -18.49
N GLY A 676 -5.51 7.88 -19.02
CA GLY A 676 -6.75 8.61 -19.33
C GLY A 676 -7.52 9.16 -18.13
N ALA A 677 -7.06 8.93 -16.90
CA ALA A 677 -7.68 9.46 -15.68
C ALA A 677 -7.76 11.01 -15.73
N GLY A 678 -8.95 11.55 -15.46
CA GLY A 678 -9.21 12.99 -15.53
C GLY A 678 -9.28 13.60 -16.94
N SER A 679 -9.18 12.78 -18.00
CA SER A 679 -9.29 13.23 -19.40
C SER A 679 -10.56 12.71 -20.08
N PRO A 680 -11.70 13.44 -19.95
CA PRO A 680 -12.96 13.01 -20.57
C PRO A 680 -12.89 12.97 -22.10
N ALA A 681 -11.94 13.71 -22.70
CA ALA A 681 -11.72 13.73 -24.15
C ALA A 681 -11.17 12.42 -24.71
N GLY A 682 -10.56 11.57 -23.88
CA GLY A 682 -9.87 10.34 -24.27
C GLY A 682 -10.73 9.07 -24.29
N GLY A 683 -12.05 9.16 -24.03
CA GLY A 683 -12.90 7.96 -23.88
C GLY A 683 -12.93 7.36 -22.47
N GLY A 684 -12.35 8.09 -21.48
CA GLY A 684 -12.31 7.70 -20.08
C GLY A 684 -11.00 7.04 -19.67
N ALA A 685 -10.89 6.66 -18.40
CA ALA A 685 -9.72 5.95 -17.91
C ALA A 685 -9.71 4.50 -18.38
N HIS A 686 -8.52 3.94 -18.64
CA HIS A 686 -8.33 2.53 -18.99
C HIS A 686 -6.99 2.02 -18.46
N LEU A 687 -6.86 0.69 -18.38
CA LEU A 687 -5.60 0.05 -17.98
C LEU A 687 -4.75 -0.28 -19.21
N VAL A 688 -3.43 -0.14 -19.08
CA VAL A 688 -2.45 -0.55 -20.10
C VAL A 688 -1.40 -1.44 -19.45
N GLY A 689 -1.17 -2.64 -19.99
CA GLY A 689 -0.27 -3.66 -19.44
C GLY A 689 -0.99 -4.95 -19.04
N SER A 690 -0.40 -5.72 -18.13
CA SER A 690 -0.89 -7.05 -17.72
C SER A 690 -2.07 -6.99 -16.73
N LEU A 691 -2.52 -8.14 -16.21
CA LEU A 691 -3.42 -8.29 -15.06
C LEU A 691 -2.66 -8.53 -13.74
N ALA A 692 -1.32 -8.52 -13.76
CA ALA A 692 -0.59 -8.60 -12.49
C ALA A 692 -0.98 -7.42 -11.62
N ASP A 693 -1.22 -7.66 -10.34
CA ASP A 693 -1.58 -6.60 -9.39
C ASP A 693 -2.90 -5.87 -9.69
N LEU A 694 -3.79 -6.52 -10.44
CA LEU A 694 -5.13 -6.02 -10.72
C LEU A 694 -5.89 -5.50 -9.48
N PRO A 695 -5.91 -6.18 -8.30
CA PRO A 695 -6.64 -5.68 -7.14
C PRO A 695 -6.19 -4.28 -6.70
N TYR A 696 -4.86 -4.05 -6.67
CA TYR A 696 -4.28 -2.77 -6.29
C TYR A 696 -4.56 -1.70 -7.34
N VAL A 697 -4.49 -2.04 -8.63
CA VAL A 697 -4.71 -1.07 -9.71
C VAL A 697 -6.19 -0.67 -9.80
N LEU A 698 -7.11 -1.61 -9.57
CA LEU A 698 -8.55 -1.29 -9.43
C LEU A 698 -8.79 -0.38 -8.22
N ALA A 699 -8.18 -0.68 -7.07
CA ALA A 699 -8.26 0.16 -5.90
C ALA A 699 -7.65 1.56 -6.12
N THR A 700 -6.58 1.65 -6.93
CA THR A 700 -5.96 2.92 -7.33
C THR A 700 -6.88 3.74 -8.23
N ALA A 701 -7.64 3.11 -9.12
CA ALA A 701 -8.64 3.79 -9.93
C ALA A 701 -9.87 4.22 -9.10
N GLU A 702 -10.21 3.45 -8.06
CA GLU A 702 -11.41 3.68 -7.26
C GLU A 702 -11.20 4.69 -6.13
N GLN A 703 -9.99 4.82 -5.58
CA GLN A 703 -9.74 5.66 -4.40
C GLN A 703 -10.16 7.13 -4.56
N ASP A 704 -10.14 7.66 -5.79
CA ASP A 704 -10.51 9.05 -6.10
C ASP A 704 -12.03 9.28 -6.02
N PHE A 705 -12.84 8.21 -5.97
CA PHE A 705 -14.29 8.26 -5.75
C PHE A 705 -14.70 8.18 -4.28
N ILE A 706 -13.76 7.91 -3.37
CA ILE A 706 -14.04 7.88 -1.93
C ILE A 706 -13.91 9.31 -1.38
N ALA A 707 -15.04 9.92 -1.03
CA ALA A 707 -15.06 11.25 -0.45
C ALA A 707 -14.61 11.22 1.03
N PRO A 708 -13.48 11.83 1.40
CA PRO A 708 -13.06 11.88 2.80
C PRO A 708 -13.95 12.85 3.59
N GLN A 709 -14.23 12.52 4.85
CA GLN A 709 -15.00 13.36 5.77
C GLN A 709 -14.23 14.60 6.22
N ASN A 710 -12.90 14.54 6.14
CA ASN A 710 -11.98 15.63 6.48
C ASN A 710 -11.14 16.00 5.25
N VAL A 711 -10.53 17.19 5.24
CA VAL A 711 -9.64 17.65 4.15
C VAL A 711 -8.56 16.60 3.88
N GLN A 712 -8.34 16.29 2.60
CA GLN A 712 -7.58 15.12 2.12
C GLN A 712 -6.26 14.88 2.86
N ALA A 713 -6.08 13.63 3.31
CA ALA A 713 -4.86 13.15 3.96
C ALA A 713 -3.71 13.05 2.94
N LEU A 714 -2.53 13.60 3.27
CA LEU A 714 -1.36 13.61 2.37
C LEU A 714 -0.95 12.20 1.88
N ILE A 715 -1.20 11.16 2.68
CA ILE A 715 -0.80 9.78 2.41
C ILE A 715 -1.72 8.99 1.47
N TRP A 716 -2.84 9.58 1.05
CA TRP A 716 -3.97 8.87 0.45
C TRP A 716 -3.57 7.93 -0.69
N ARG A 717 -2.83 8.45 -1.68
CA ARG A 717 -2.51 7.74 -2.93
C ARG A 717 -1.66 6.49 -2.78
N GLU A 718 -0.81 6.45 -1.77
CA GLU A 718 0.10 5.32 -1.53
C GLU A 718 -0.47 4.31 -0.55
N LEU A 719 -1.38 4.74 0.34
CA LEU A 719 -1.91 3.91 1.41
C LEU A 719 -3.25 3.28 1.05
N VAL A 720 -4.21 4.07 0.54
CA VAL A 720 -5.60 3.64 0.37
C VAL A 720 -5.73 2.45 -0.56
N PRO A 721 -5.05 2.40 -1.74
CA PRO A 721 -5.13 1.23 -2.59
C PRO A 721 -4.65 -0.07 -1.92
N GLY A 722 -3.62 0.03 -1.06
CA GLY A 722 -3.17 -1.09 -0.23
C GLY A 722 -4.22 -1.52 0.79
N LEU A 723 -4.79 -0.59 1.57
CA LEU A 723 -5.84 -0.91 2.55
C LEU A 723 -7.07 -1.56 1.91
N LEU A 724 -7.51 -1.06 0.76
CA LEU A 724 -8.64 -1.66 0.02
C LEU A 724 -8.28 -3.05 -0.50
N THR A 725 -7.08 -3.24 -1.04
CA THR A 725 -6.58 -4.56 -1.48
C THR A 725 -6.57 -5.57 -0.33
N ASN A 726 -6.09 -5.14 0.85
CA ASN A 726 -6.02 -5.96 2.07
C ASN A 726 -7.40 -6.42 2.57
N SER A 727 -8.47 -5.73 2.17
CA SER A 727 -9.85 -6.08 2.51
C SER A 727 -10.57 -6.96 1.46
N VAL A 728 -10.04 -7.04 0.23
CA VAL A 728 -10.69 -7.71 -0.91
C VAL A 728 -10.02 -9.04 -1.27
N VAL A 729 -8.70 -9.13 -1.15
CA VAL A 729 -7.96 -10.35 -1.52
C VAL A 729 -8.22 -11.51 -0.54
N PRO A 730 -8.19 -11.33 0.80
CA PRO A 730 -8.56 -12.39 1.72
C PRO A 730 -10.06 -12.72 1.64
N ARG A 731 -10.43 -14.00 1.79
CA ARG A 731 -11.82 -14.48 1.86
C ARG A 731 -11.96 -15.43 3.05
N TRP A 732 -13.01 -15.26 3.84
CA TRP A 732 -13.17 -15.95 5.13
C TRP A 732 -14.17 -17.12 5.08
N TRP A 733 -14.23 -17.82 3.95
CA TRP A 733 -15.14 -18.95 3.77
C TRP A 733 -14.80 -20.17 4.62
N ASN A 734 -13.50 -20.38 4.89
CA ASN A 734 -12.98 -21.55 5.59
C ASN A 734 -12.61 -21.25 7.05
N VAL A 735 -13.02 -20.09 7.57
CA VAL A 735 -12.77 -19.68 8.95
C VAL A 735 -13.87 -20.21 9.85
N SER A 736 -13.46 -20.92 10.90
CA SER A 736 -14.31 -21.46 11.95
C SER A 736 -14.67 -20.39 12.99
N GLN A 737 -15.68 -20.69 13.81
CA GLN A 737 -16.00 -19.84 14.96
C GLN A 737 -14.85 -19.80 15.98
N ASN A 738 -14.11 -20.90 16.14
CA ASN A 738 -12.96 -20.97 17.04
C ASN A 738 -11.85 -20.02 16.59
N GLU A 739 -11.55 -19.98 15.29
CA GLU A 739 -10.56 -19.07 14.72
C GLU A 739 -10.94 -17.60 14.90
N LEU A 740 -12.20 -17.26 14.57
CA LEU A 740 -12.73 -15.92 14.78
C LEU A 740 -12.62 -15.49 16.25
N HIS A 741 -13.02 -16.37 17.16
CA HIS A 741 -12.97 -16.11 18.59
C HIS A 741 -11.53 -16.01 19.12
N ALA A 742 -10.63 -16.87 18.64
CA ALA A 742 -9.22 -16.84 19.00
C ALA A 742 -8.57 -15.48 18.67
N VAL A 743 -8.89 -14.89 17.50
CA VAL A 743 -8.38 -13.56 17.12
C VAL A 743 -8.79 -12.48 18.11
N SER A 744 -10.02 -12.54 18.62
CA SER A 744 -10.49 -11.65 19.70
C SER A 744 -9.69 -11.89 20.98
N LEU A 745 -9.55 -13.15 21.38
CA LEU A 745 -8.88 -13.54 22.62
C LEU A 745 -7.39 -13.20 22.62
N TYR A 746 -6.66 -13.34 21.52
CA TYR A 746 -5.26 -12.91 21.42
C TYR A 746 -5.12 -11.39 21.66
N GLN A 747 -5.99 -10.58 21.05
CA GLN A 747 -5.98 -9.13 21.26
C GLN A 747 -6.32 -8.76 22.71
N GLN A 748 -7.35 -9.38 23.27
CA GLN A 748 -7.78 -9.14 24.66
C GLN A 748 -6.74 -9.63 25.67
N CYS A 749 -6.12 -10.79 25.45
CA CYS A 749 -5.02 -11.30 26.26
C CYS A 749 -3.82 -10.34 26.23
N GLY A 750 -3.51 -9.75 25.07
CA GLY A 750 -2.52 -8.67 24.97
C GLY A 750 -2.88 -7.44 25.82
N GLU A 751 -4.16 -7.05 25.84
CA GLU A 751 -4.66 -5.97 26.71
C GLU A 751 -4.58 -6.32 28.20
N GLU A 752 -4.88 -7.57 28.58
CA GLU A 752 -4.75 -8.08 29.95
C GLU A 752 -3.28 -8.13 30.41
N LEU A 753 -2.35 -8.53 29.53
CA LEU A 753 -0.91 -8.48 29.76
C LEU A 753 -0.44 -7.05 30.05
N LEU A 754 -0.92 -6.07 29.29
CA LEU A 754 -0.61 -4.65 29.51
C LEU A 754 -1.17 -4.17 30.85
N ALA A 755 -2.40 -4.54 31.19
CA ALA A 755 -3.00 -4.21 32.48
C ALA A 755 -2.20 -4.81 33.65
N ALA A 756 -1.78 -6.07 33.54
CA ALA A 756 -0.95 -6.73 34.55
C ALA A 756 0.44 -6.07 34.68
N SER A 757 1.05 -5.67 33.56
CA SER A 757 2.34 -5.00 33.54
C SER A 757 2.35 -3.62 34.22
N ALA A 758 1.20 -2.94 34.28
CA ALA A 758 1.08 -1.67 34.99
C ALA A 758 1.30 -1.83 36.51
N GLN A 759 1.09 -3.03 37.06
CA GLN A 759 1.20 -3.32 38.49
C GLN A 759 2.38 -4.24 38.85
N ASN A 760 3.07 -4.81 37.86
CA ASN A 760 4.14 -5.78 38.06
C ASN A 760 5.34 -5.47 37.17
N ASP A 761 6.45 -5.04 37.79
CA ASP A 761 7.69 -4.65 37.11
C ASP A 761 8.34 -5.80 36.32
N GLU A 762 8.24 -7.04 36.80
CA GLU A 762 8.78 -8.21 36.09
C GLU A 762 7.99 -8.47 34.81
N VAL A 763 6.66 -8.45 34.90
CA VAL A 763 5.78 -8.57 33.73
C VAL A 763 5.99 -7.40 32.78
N ARG A 764 6.17 -6.18 33.29
CA ARG A 764 6.49 -4.98 32.49
C ARG A 764 7.77 -5.14 31.69
N ASN A 765 8.83 -5.65 32.30
CA ASN A 765 10.10 -5.90 31.60
C ASN A 765 9.92 -6.95 30.50
N LYS A 766 9.17 -8.03 30.76
CA LYS A 766 8.86 -9.07 29.74
C LYS A 766 8.03 -8.49 28.58
N VAL A 767 6.99 -7.71 28.89
CA VAL A 767 6.12 -7.05 27.90
C VAL A 767 6.91 -6.06 27.04
N MET A 768 7.72 -5.19 27.66
CA MET A 768 8.52 -4.21 26.91
C MET A 768 9.58 -4.86 26.04
N ASN A 769 10.18 -5.98 26.47
CA ASN A 769 11.13 -6.77 25.67
C ASN A 769 10.46 -7.38 24.42
N ILE A 770 9.20 -7.77 24.50
CA ILE A 770 8.44 -8.24 23.32
C ILE A 770 8.07 -7.05 22.43
N LEU A 771 7.49 -5.99 22.99
CA LEU A 771 7.00 -4.85 22.21
C LEU A 771 8.13 -4.05 21.54
N SER A 772 9.34 -4.04 22.12
CA SER A 772 10.49 -3.37 21.51
C SER A 772 10.87 -3.92 20.14
N ASP A 773 10.53 -5.18 19.84
CA ASP A 773 10.78 -5.78 18.52
C ASP A 773 9.96 -5.10 17.40
N ARG A 774 8.93 -4.32 17.76
CA ARG A 774 8.00 -3.68 16.83
C ARG A 774 7.79 -2.19 17.09
N MET A 775 8.67 -1.56 17.87
CA MET A 775 8.54 -0.15 18.24
C MET A 775 9.84 0.61 18.09
N ILE A 776 9.73 1.77 17.44
CA ILE A 776 10.81 2.77 17.51
C ILE A 776 11.01 3.24 18.96
N PRO A 777 12.24 3.60 19.35
CA PRO A 777 12.60 3.97 20.72
C PRO A 777 11.66 4.96 21.41
N ARG A 778 11.23 6.02 20.71
CA ARG A 778 10.31 7.02 21.27
C ARG A 778 8.94 6.46 21.62
N ARG A 779 8.40 5.55 20.81
CA ARG A 779 7.10 4.91 21.06
C ARG A 779 7.23 3.95 22.25
N SER A 780 8.30 3.16 22.27
CA SER A 780 8.61 2.25 23.36
C SER A 780 8.70 2.99 24.70
N GLU A 781 9.45 4.09 24.77
CA GLU A 781 9.56 4.94 25.97
C GLU A 781 8.21 5.47 26.45
N ARG A 782 7.37 5.97 25.53
CA ARG A 782 6.04 6.48 25.88
C ARG A 782 5.12 5.40 26.44
N VAL A 783 5.14 4.22 25.85
CA VAL A 783 4.37 3.06 26.33
C VAL A 783 4.88 2.65 27.72
N GLU A 784 6.18 2.54 27.91
CA GLU A 784 6.78 2.17 29.21
C GLU A 784 6.44 3.17 30.32
N LEU A 785 6.56 4.47 30.05
CA LEU A 785 6.21 5.54 31.00
C LEU A 785 4.72 5.53 31.36
N ALA A 786 3.86 5.35 30.37
CA ALA A 786 2.42 5.31 30.59
C ALA A 786 2.00 4.04 31.39
N LEU A 787 2.63 2.89 31.12
CA LEU A 787 2.45 1.67 31.91
C LEU A 787 2.92 1.86 33.35
N GLY A 788 4.14 2.39 33.56
CA GLY A 788 4.68 2.64 34.90
C GLY A 788 3.87 3.68 35.70
N SER A 789 3.11 4.53 35.02
CA SER A 789 2.22 5.52 35.65
C SER A 789 0.76 5.05 35.77
N GLY A 790 0.44 3.81 35.36
CA GLY A 790 -0.92 3.26 35.42
C GLY A 790 -1.92 3.83 34.40
N HIS A 791 -1.47 4.56 33.37
CA HIS A 791 -2.33 5.20 32.37
C HIS A 791 -2.63 4.26 31.19
N LEU A 792 -3.31 3.15 31.45
CA LEU A 792 -3.63 2.13 30.44
C LEU A 792 -4.38 2.68 29.19
N PRO A 793 -5.35 3.60 29.29
CA PRO A 793 -6.00 4.17 28.10
C PRO A 793 -5.04 4.88 27.15
N GLU A 794 -4.01 5.55 27.68
CA GLU A 794 -2.97 6.20 26.87
C GLU A 794 -2.11 5.14 26.16
N VAL A 795 -1.73 4.07 26.85
CA VAL A 795 -0.99 2.93 26.27
C VAL A 795 -1.78 2.34 25.12
N LEU A 796 -3.05 2.01 25.35
CA LEU A 796 -3.91 1.45 24.33
C LEU A 796 -4.05 2.41 23.13
N SER A 797 -4.14 3.72 23.33
CA SER A 797 -4.13 4.70 22.23
C SER A 797 -2.90 4.67 21.33
N GLN A 798 -1.79 4.13 21.83
CA GLN A 798 -0.52 4.02 21.12
C GLN A 798 -0.23 2.61 20.61
N LEU A 799 -1.15 1.65 20.73
CA LEU A 799 -0.99 0.27 20.28
C LEU A 799 -1.98 -0.10 19.18
N MET A 800 -1.47 -0.75 18.16
CA MET A 800 -2.27 -1.29 17.07
C MET A 800 -2.82 -2.68 17.45
N PRO A 801 -3.95 -3.10 16.88
CA PRO A 801 -4.47 -4.46 17.01
C PRO A 801 -3.42 -5.56 16.76
N ALA A 802 -2.53 -5.37 15.77
CA ALA A 802 -1.44 -6.29 15.50
C ALA A 802 -0.39 -6.34 16.64
N ASP A 803 -0.18 -5.24 17.39
CA ASP A 803 0.77 -5.22 18.50
C ASP A 803 0.25 -6.00 19.71
N THR A 804 -1.04 -5.88 20.05
CA THR A 804 -1.64 -6.63 21.16
C THR A 804 -1.76 -8.11 20.83
N PHE A 805 -2.14 -8.44 19.59
CA PHE A 805 -2.13 -9.81 19.09
C PHE A 805 -0.72 -10.43 19.16
N TYR A 806 0.28 -9.72 18.65
CA TYR A 806 1.69 -10.14 18.68
C TYR A 806 2.20 -10.32 20.11
N LEU A 807 1.86 -9.41 21.02
CA LEU A 807 2.25 -9.49 22.42
C LEU A 807 1.79 -10.79 23.06
N ALA A 808 0.50 -11.16 22.90
CA ALA A 808 -0.03 -12.40 23.44
C ALA A 808 0.65 -13.64 22.84
N ALA A 809 0.80 -13.68 21.51
CA ALA A 809 1.42 -14.80 20.80
C ALA A 809 2.89 -15.01 21.22
N GLU A 810 3.70 -13.94 21.23
CA GLU A 810 5.11 -14.03 21.63
C GLU A 810 5.29 -14.29 23.12
N TYR A 811 4.37 -13.80 23.97
CA TYR A 811 4.42 -14.09 25.39
C TYR A 811 4.25 -15.59 25.64
N GLN A 812 3.24 -16.22 25.04
CA GLN A 812 3.04 -17.67 25.12
C GLN A 812 4.24 -18.45 24.56
N ARG A 813 4.84 -17.98 23.46
CA ARG A 813 6.00 -18.62 22.84
C ARG A 813 7.29 -18.51 23.68
N ARG A 814 7.58 -17.33 24.23
CA ARG A 814 8.81 -17.04 25.00
C ARG A 814 8.72 -17.54 26.45
N PHE A 815 7.51 -17.60 27.02
CA PHE A 815 7.27 -17.96 28.42
C PHE A 815 6.22 -19.09 28.56
N PRO A 816 6.40 -20.27 27.93
CA PRO A 816 5.38 -21.32 27.90
C PRO A 816 5.07 -21.95 29.26
N GLN A 817 5.92 -21.73 30.28
CA GLN A 817 5.70 -22.19 31.65
C GLN A 817 4.85 -21.22 32.49
N GLU A 818 4.59 -20.02 31.96
CA GLU A 818 3.74 -19.00 32.56
C GLU A 818 2.51 -18.89 31.66
N PRO A 819 1.39 -19.60 31.93
CA PRO A 819 0.30 -19.81 30.97
C PRO A 819 -0.47 -18.55 30.52
N GLY A 820 0.04 -17.34 30.74
CA GLY A 820 -0.55 -16.12 30.20
C GLY A 820 -1.89 -15.75 30.83
N SER A 821 -2.29 -16.43 31.89
CA SER A 821 -3.56 -16.30 32.61
C SER A 821 -3.66 -15.01 33.45
N PHE A 822 -3.31 -13.87 32.86
CA PHE A 822 -3.39 -12.55 33.50
C PHE A 822 -4.83 -12.02 33.61
N GLY A 823 -5.77 -12.64 32.90
CA GLY A 823 -7.20 -12.37 32.97
C GLY A 823 -8.04 -13.48 32.34
N PRO A 824 -9.37 -13.27 32.24
CA PRO A 824 -10.29 -14.26 31.66
C PRO A 824 -9.96 -14.61 30.20
N ALA A 825 -9.57 -13.64 29.36
CA ALA A 825 -9.30 -13.92 27.95
C ALA A 825 -8.05 -14.79 27.79
N GLY A 826 -7.00 -14.56 28.58
CA GLY A 826 -5.82 -15.44 28.60
C GLY A 826 -6.13 -16.89 28.98
N ASN A 827 -7.00 -17.11 29.98
CA ASN A 827 -7.43 -18.46 30.39
C ASN A 827 -8.25 -19.18 29.31
N GLU A 828 -9.19 -18.45 28.70
CA GLU A 828 -10.01 -19.00 27.63
C GLU A 828 -9.18 -19.31 26.38
N LEU A 829 -8.24 -18.43 26.04
CA LEU A 829 -7.30 -18.64 24.94
C LEU A 829 -6.45 -19.89 25.17
N ALA A 830 -5.91 -20.09 26.37
CA ALA A 830 -5.14 -21.28 26.70
C ALA A 830 -5.98 -22.56 26.52
N THR A 831 -7.22 -22.55 27.03
CA THR A 831 -8.16 -23.67 26.89
C THR A 831 -8.49 -23.97 25.42
N LEU A 832 -8.71 -22.91 24.63
CA LEU A 832 -9.03 -23.04 23.20
C LEU A 832 -7.81 -23.56 22.41
N SER A 833 -6.61 -23.07 22.72
CA SER A 833 -5.35 -23.51 22.12
C SER A 833 -5.00 -24.97 22.42
N GLU A 834 -5.28 -25.44 23.64
CA GLU A 834 -5.12 -26.86 23.98
C GLU A 834 -6.11 -27.76 23.22
N ARG A 835 -7.34 -27.29 23.02
CA ARG A 835 -8.40 -28.09 22.41
C ARG A 835 -8.35 -28.09 20.88
N TYR A 836 -7.96 -26.98 20.27
CA TYR A 836 -7.95 -26.79 18.81
C TYR A 836 -6.60 -26.24 18.31
N PRO A 837 -5.46 -26.90 18.62
CA PRO A 837 -4.13 -26.36 18.34
C PRO A 837 -3.84 -26.12 16.85
N ASN A 838 -4.55 -26.80 15.94
CA ASN A 838 -4.39 -26.62 14.49
C ASN A 838 -5.28 -25.51 13.91
N GLU A 839 -6.30 -25.06 14.65
CA GLU A 839 -7.21 -23.99 14.24
C GLU A 839 -6.74 -22.63 14.77
N VAL A 840 -6.22 -22.57 15.99
CA VAL A 840 -5.97 -21.29 16.68
C VAL A 840 -4.49 -20.93 16.85
N ASN A 841 -3.60 -21.67 16.17
CA ASN A 841 -2.17 -21.34 16.15
C ASN A 841 -1.86 -20.13 15.26
N TRP A 842 -0.64 -19.61 15.44
CA TRP A 842 -0.13 -18.46 14.70
C TRP A 842 -0.21 -18.66 13.19
N GLU A 843 0.26 -19.80 12.68
CA GLU A 843 0.35 -20.06 11.24
C GLU A 843 -1.03 -20.02 10.57
N ARG A 844 -2.03 -20.60 11.23
CA ARG A 844 -3.41 -20.64 10.74
C ARG A 844 -4.05 -19.25 10.75
N LEU A 845 -3.96 -18.53 11.87
CA LEU A 845 -4.55 -17.20 12.00
C LEU A 845 -3.83 -16.16 11.12
N SER A 846 -2.51 -16.29 10.95
CA SER A 846 -1.71 -15.46 10.05
C SER A 846 -2.16 -15.59 8.59
N ARG A 847 -2.42 -16.82 8.14
CA ARG A 847 -2.92 -17.06 6.78
C ARG A 847 -4.33 -16.48 6.56
N ASP A 848 -5.19 -16.57 7.55
CA ASP A 848 -6.62 -16.28 7.36
C ASP A 848 -6.97 -14.81 7.68
N PHE A 849 -6.21 -14.14 8.55
CA PHE A 849 -6.42 -12.75 8.95
C PHE A 849 -5.26 -11.81 8.59
N GLY A 850 -4.18 -12.32 7.99
CA GLY A 850 -3.11 -11.52 7.43
C GLY A 850 -3.53 -10.71 6.20
N VAL A 851 -2.55 -10.09 5.56
CA VAL A 851 -2.74 -9.30 4.34
C VAL A 851 -1.71 -9.70 3.27
N PRO A 852 -1.98 -9.41 1.98
CA PRO A 852 -0.98 -9.56 0.92
C PRO A 852 0.22 -8.64 1.10
N HIS A 853 1.43 -9.17 0.85
CA HIS A 853 2.69 -8.42 0.95
C HIS A 853 3.48 -8.52 -0.35
N ARG A 854 3.08 -7.71 -1.33
CA ARG A 854 3.62 -7.79 -2.70
C ARG A 854 5.09 -7.39 -2.77
N ILE A 855 5.53 -6.39 -2.03
CA ILE A 855 6.93 -5.93 -2.05
C ILE A 855 7.74 -6.67 -0.97
N LEU A 856 7.18 -6.84 0.23
CA LEU A 856 7.91 -7.42 1.37
C LEU A 856 8.05 -8.94 1.29
N ALA A 857 6.97 -9.66 1.01
CA ALA A 857 6.98 -11.12 0.91
C ALA A 857 6.93 -11.64 -0.53
N GLN A 858 6.86 -10.73 -1.51
CA GLN A 858 6.76 -11.06 -2.93
C GLN A 858 5.61 -12.03 -3.20
N SER A 859 4.44 -11.82 -2.58
CA SER A 859 3.28 -12.71 -2.78
C SER A 859 1.93 -12.07 -2.45
N TYR A 860 0.86 -12.66 -3.01
CA TYR A 860 -0.53 -12.37 -2.62
C TYR A 860 -1.08 -13.29 -1.52
N ALA A 861 -0.36 -14.35 -1.13
CA ALA A 861 -0.76 -15.17 0.01
C ALA A 861 -0.80 -14.29 1.26
N PRO A 862 -1.95 -14.19 1.96
CA PRO A 862 -2.04 -13.36 3.15
C PRO A 862 -1.15 -13.91 4.27
N GLU A 863 -0.42 -13.03 4.93
CA GLU A 863 0.37 -13.36 6.12
C GLU A 863 0.42 -12.14 7.06
N LEU A 864 0.65 -12.39 8.35
CA LEU A 864 1.03 -11.37 9.32
C LEU A 864 2.56 -11.32 9.36
N LEU A 865 3.17 -10.23 8.88
CA LEU A 865 4.63 -10.13 8.78
C LEU A 865 5.33 -9.85 10.11
N ASN A 866 4.58 -9.35 11.07
CA ASN A 866 5.08 -8.96 12.38
C ASN A 866 6.13 -7.85 12.39
N LEU A 867 6.07 -6.94 11.41
CA LEU A 867 6.98 -5.81 11.32
C LEU A 867 6.38 -4.55 11.96
N PRO A 868 7.20 -3.61 12.46
CA PRO A 868 6.73 -2.26 12.78
C PRO A 868 6.23 -1.56 11.51
N PRO A 869 5.34 -0.55 11.62
CA PRO A 869 4.97 0.28 10.48
C PRO A 869 6.21 0.93 9.86
N PHE A 870 6.39 0.75 8.56
CA PHE A 870 7.57 1.25 7.86
C PHE A 870 7.42 2.72 7.47
N PRO A 871 8.53 3.49 7.39
CA PRO A 871 8.50 4.84 6.88
C PRO A 871 8.11 4.86 5.40
N VAL A 872 7.75 6.04 4.89
CA VAL A 872 7.31 6.15 3.49
C VAL A 872 8.52 6.30 2.56
N PHE A 873 8.52 5.50 1.50
CA PHE A 873 9.51 5.53 0.43
C PHE A 873 8.89 6.02 -0.89
N MET A 874 9.72 6.27 -1.90
CA MET A 874 9.28 6.63 -3.25
C MET A 874 9.36 5.42 -4.19
N GLY A 875 8.59 5.46 -5.29
CA GLY A 875 8.70 4.48 -6.37
C GLY A 875 8.07 3.14 -5.98
N TYR A 876 8.71 2.02 -6.34
CA TYR A 876 8.13 0.69 -6.08
C TYR A 876 7.95 0.37 -4.59
N SER A 877 8.66 1.08 -3.69
CA SER A 877 8.61 0.88 -2.25
C SER A 877 7.58 1.79 -1.55
N SER A 878 6.79 2.58 -2.28
CA SER A 878 5.81 3.50 -1.67
C SER A 878 4.71 2.78 -0.89
N ARG A 879 4.46 1.50 -1.23
CA ARG A 879 3.45 0.64 -0.59
C ARG A 879 3.88 0.07 0.76
N LEU A 880 5.14 0.23 1.16
CA LEU A 880 5.68 -0.47 2.32
C LEU A 880 4.93 -0.20 3.62
N LEU A 881 4.48 1.05 3.85
CA LEU A 881 3.65 1.34 5.01
C LEU A 881 2.32 0.56 4.95
N ALA A 882 1.66 0.54 3.79
CA ALA A 882 0.38 -0.15 3.61
C ALA A 882 0.52 -1.67 3.78
N GLU A 883 1.60 -2.26 3.28
CA GLU A 883 1.90 -3.68 3.47
C GLU A 883 2.19 -3.99 4.94
N THR A 884 2.94 -3.14 5.67
CA THR A 884 3.16 -3.36 7.11
C THR A 884 1.93 -3.10 8.01
N TRP A 885 0.79 -2.67 7.44
CA TRP A 885 -0.43 -2.42 8.21
C TRP A 885 -1.29 -3.69 8.37
N ASP A 886 -0.87 -4.57 9.28
CA ASP A 886 -1.50 -5.87 9.57
C ASP A 886 -2.74 -5.79 10.49
N SER A 887 -3.26 -4.60 10.78
CA SER A 887 -4.19 -4.41 11.92
C SER A 887 -5.68 -4.48 11.60
N ASN A 888 -6.09 -4.15 10.36
CA ASN A 888 -7.52 -3.98 10.04
C ASN A 888 -8.30 -5.29 10.16
N ASN A 889 -7.83 -6.35 9.52
CA ASN A 889 -8.53 -7.64 9.49
C ASN A 889 -8.66 -8.22 10.90
N LEU A 890 -7.61 -8.12 11.74
CA LEU A 890 -7.66 -8.51 13.16
C LEU A 890 -8.72 -7.70 13.94
N TYR A 891 -8.78 -6.39 13.73
CA TYR A 891 -9.71 -5.52 14.43
C TYR A 891 -11.17 -5.76 14.02
N TRP A 892 -11.42 -5.90 12.72
CA TRP A 892 -12.76 -6.20 12.20
C TRP A 892 -13.24 -7.59 12.62
N ALA A 893 -12.36 -8.58 12.66
CA ALA A 893 -12.66 -9.91 13.18
C ALA A 893 -13.10 -9.87 14.64
N ARG A 894 -12.36 -9.15 15.50
CA ARG A 894 -12.75 -8.92 16.90
C ARG A 894 -14.13 -8.27 17.00
N LEU A 895 -14.40 -7.25 16.21
CA LEU A 895 -15.71 -6.56 16.21
C LEU A 895 -16.85 -7.47 15.75
N ALA A 896 -16.61 -8.36 14.79
CA ALA A 896 -17.58 -9.34 14.34
C ALA A 896 -17.90 -10.35 15.46
N ASP A 897 -16.89 -10.87 16.14
CA ASP A 897 -17.04 -11.79 17.28
C ASP A 897 -17.77 -11.12 18.47
N GLU A 898 -17.37 -9.90 18.86
CA GLU A 898 -18.02 -9.09 19.91
C GLU A 898 -19.52 -8.87 19.64
N LYS A 899 -19.92 -8.80 18.37
CA LYS A 899 -21.31 -8.61 17.93
C LYS A 899 -22.02 -9.93 17.59
N GLY A 900 -21.36 -11.06 17.74
CA GLY A 900 -21.91 -12.39 17.43
C GLY A 900 -22.31 -12.54 15.97
N TYR A 901 -21.53 -11.97 15.04
CA TYR A 901 -21.62 -12.31 13.62
C TYR A 901 -20.88 -13.62 13.35
N SER A 902 -21.37 -14.40 12.39
CA SER A 902 -20.67 -15.60 11.93
C SER A 902 -19.43 -15.24 11.11
N PRO A 903 -18.41 -16.12 11.01
CA PRO A 903 -17.18 -15.85 10.27
C PRO A 903 -17.42 -15.51 8.79
N VAL A 904 -18.42 -16.13 8.16
CA VAL A 904 -18.75 -15.90 6.75
C VAL A 904 -19.18 -14.46 6.46
N MET A 905 -19.71 -13.75 7.46
CA MET A 905 -20.08 -12.33 7.33
C MET A 905 -18.87 -11.40 7.15
N LEU A 906 -17.65 -11.85 7.48
CA LEU A 906 -16.43 -11.08 7.26
C LEU A 906 -16.22 -10.74 5.78
N ASN A 907 -16.68 -11.59 4.85
CA ASN A 907 -16.60 -11.34 3.41
C ASN A 907 -17.37 -10.08 2.96
N ARG A 908 -18.29 -9.59 3.80
CA ARG A 908 -19.02 -8.32 3.61
C ARG A 908 -18.52 -7.24 4.57
N LEU A 909 -18.40 -7.57 5.86
CA LEU A 909 -18.05 -6.63 6.93
C LEU A 909 -16.68 -5.99 6.70
N VAL A 910 -15.65 -6.77 6.38
CA VAL A 910 -14.27 -6.27 6.27
C VAL A 910 -14.12 -5.24 5.14
N PRO A 911 -14.59 -5.50 3.89
CA PRO A 911 -14.55 -4.48 2.83
C PRO A 911 -15.32 -3.20 3.19
N GLU A 912 -16.53 -3.31 3.75
CA GLU A 912 -17.37 -2.15 4.07
C GLU A 912 -16.78 -1.30 5.21
N LEU A 913 -16.33 -1.94 6.30
CA LEU A 913 -15.69 -1.24 7.42
C LEU A 913 -14.35 -0.62 7.00
N THR A 914 -13.61 -1.27 6.11
CA THR A 914 -12.35 -0.71 5.58
C THR A 914 -12.60 0.53 4.73
N ARG A 915 -13.61 0.52 3.83
CA ARG A 915 -14.00 1.73 3.09
C ARG A 915 -14.41 2.86 4.03
N ARG A 916 -15.21 2.54 5.06
CA ARG A 916 -15.67 3.54 6.05
C ARG A 916 -14.52 4.11 6.88
N MET A 917 -13.55 3.28 7.26
CA MET A 917 -12.30 3.73 7.88
C MET A 917 -11.53 4.68 6.97
N VAL A 918 -11.41 4.35 5.67
CA VAL A 918 -10.71 5.22 4.70
C VAL A 918 -11.35 6.60 4.63
N GLU A 919 -12.68 6.70 4.57
CA GLU A 919 -13.41 7.99 4.60
C GLU A 919 -13.07 8.85 5.83
N LYS A 920 -12.67 8.23 6.93
CA LYS A 920 -12.36 8.89 8.21
C LYS A 920 -10.88 9.21 8.39
N ILE A 921 -9.99 8.76 7.50
CA ILE A 921 -8.55 9.03 7.63
C ILE A 921 -8.32 10.54 7.58
N PHE A 922 -7.82 11.06 8.70
CA PHE A 922 -7.36 12.43 8.82
C PHE A 922 -5.93 12.44 9.34
N ALA A 923 -5.00 12.26 8.41
CA ALA A 923 -3.57 12.16 8.67
C ALA A 923 -2.90 13.51 8.43
N THR A 924 -2.02 13.93 9.35
CA THR A 924 -1.29 15.19 9.24
C THR A 924 -0.09 15.10 8.30
N ASP A 925 0.41 13.89 8.06
CA ASP A 925 1.56 13.62 7.21
C ASP A 925 1.60 12.17 6.70
N PHE A 926 2.57 11.88 5.84
CA PHE A 926 2.78 10.56 5.24
C PHE A 926 3.19 9.47 6.26
N GLU A 927 3.65 9.81 7.46
CA GLU A 927 4.09 8.84 8.47
C GLU A 927 3.13 8.80 9.69
N ASP A 928 2.00 9.53 9.63
CA ASP A 928 0.98 9.58 10.70
C ASP A 928 0.09 8.32 10.70
N TRP A 929 0.72 7.16 10.89
CA TRP A 929 0.01 5.90 11.14
C TRP A 929 -0.96 5.98 12.33
N PRO A 930 -0.75 6.80 13.40
CA PRO A 930 -1.75 6.96 14.46
C PRO A 930 -3.10 7.49 13.94
N ALA A 931 -3.13 8.27 12.85
CA ALA A 931 -4.39 8.66 12.21
C ALA A 931 -5.19 7.47 11.69
N LEU A 932 -4.50 6.44 11.19
CA LEU A 932 -5.14 5.20 10.72
C LEU A 932 -5.76 4.46 11.89
N LEU A 933 -5.03 4.34 13.00
CA LEU A 933 -5.57 3.73 14.22
C LEU A 933 -6.78 4.49 14.77
N ARG A 934 -6.75 5.83 14.76
CA ARG A 934 -7.89 6.67 15.15
C ARG A 934 -9.10 6.42 14.23
N ALA A 935 -8.90 6.44 12.92
CA ALA A 935 -9.95 6.19 11.94
C ALA A 935 -10.56 4.78 12.10
N ALA A 936 -9.73 3.76 12.31
CA ALA A 936 -10.19 2.40 12.57
C ALA A 936 -11.11 2.33 13.80
N ARG A 937 -10.68 2.95 14.91
CA ARG A 937 -11.46 2.98 16.16
C ARG A 937 -12.75 3.75 16.03
N GLU A 938 -12.73 4.90 15.36
CA GLU A 938 -13.92 5.69 15.12
C GLU A 938 -14.95 4.90 14.29
N THR A 939 -14.51 4.21 13.23
CA THR A 939 -15.36 3.27 12.47
C THR A 939 -15.87 2.13 13.37
N GLY A 940 -15.01 1.56 14.20
CA GLY A 940 -15.38 0.51 15.15
C GLY A 940 -16.47 0.95 16.13
N GLU A 941 -16.38 2.17 16.66
CA GLU A 941 -17.41 2.75 17.53
C GLU A 941 -18.72 3.03 16.78
N GLU A 942 -18.66 3.55 15.55
CA GLU A 942 -19.86 3.70 14.71
C GLU A 942 -20.55 2.35 14.46
N PHE A 943 -19.76 1.31 14.19
CA PHE A 943 -20.25 -0.06 14.03
C PHE A 943 -20.89 -0.59 15.31
N ARG A 944 -20.22 -0.40 16.47
CA ARG A 944 -20.77 -0.82 17.77
C ARG A 944 -22.10 -0.16 18.10
N GLN A 945 -22.27 1.10 17.68
CA GLN A 945 -23.48 1.90 17.88
C GLN A 945 -24.56 1.64 16.82
N GLY A 946 -24.31 0.80 15.81
CA GLY A 946 -25.25 0.50 14.74
C GLY A 946 -25.47 1.67 13.76
N LYS A 947 -24.52 2.61 13.67
CA LYS A 947 -24.61 3.80 12.80
C LYS A 947 -24.25 3.51 11.34
N ILE A 948 -23.66 2.35 11.06
CA ILE A 948 -23.27 1.95 9.70
C ILE A 948 -24.47 1.21 9.08
N VAL A 949 -25.34 1.98 8.41
CA VAL A 949 -26.61 1.53 7.84
C VAL A 949 -26.43 0.34 6.90
N ALA A 950 -25.35 0.34 6.10
CA ALA A 950 -25.02 -0.75 5.17
C ALA A 950 -24.83 -2.13 5.85
N LEU A 951 -24.73 -2.20 7.18
CA LEU A 951 -24.50 -3.43 7.95
C LEU A 951 -25.67 -3.79 8.90
N SER A 952 -26.82 -3.13 8.75
CA SER A 952 -28.04 -3.43 9.52
C SER A 952 -28.45 -4.89 9.28
N ARG A 953 -28.68 -5.66 10.36
CA ARG A 953 -29.22 -7.04 10.29
C ARG A 953 -30.59 -7.12 9.60
N ASN A 954 -31.27 -5.97 9.43
CA ASN A 954 -32.64 -5.85 8.96
C ASN A 954 -32.75 -5.37 7.51
N ASP A 955 -31.66 -5.22 6.77
CA ASP A 955 -31.74 -4.84 5.36
C ASP A 955 -32.24 -6.04 4.54
N SER A 956 -33.57 -6.11 4.42
CA SER A 956 -34.23 -6.62 3.24
C SER A 956 -33.59 -5.94 2.04
N PHE A 957 -32.87 -6.73 1.25
CA PHE A 957 -32.22 -6.37 0.01
C PHE A 957 -33.12 -5.46 -0.84
N SER A 958 -32.93 -4.14 -0.72
CA SER A 958 -33.41 -3.22 -1.74
C SER A 958 -32.45 -3.37 -2.92
N GLN A 959 -32.91 -4.06 -3.96
CA GLN A 959 -32.28 -4.01 -5.28
C GLN A 959 -32.11 -2.54 -5.70
N PRO A 960 -31.04 -2.21 -6.44
CA PRO A 960 -30.93 -0.90 -7.10
C PRO A 960 -32.12 -0.63 -8.03
#